data_AF-A0A2W5F0I8-F1
#
_entry.id   AF-A0A2W5F0I8-F1
#
_cell.length_a   1.000
_cell.length_b   1.000
_cell.length_c   1.000
_cell.angle_alpha   90.00
_cell.angle_beta   90.00
_cell.angle_gamma   90.00
#
_symmetry.space_group_name_H-M   'P 1'
#
loop_
_entity.id
_entity.type
_entity.pdbx_description
1 polymer ?
#
loop_
_entity_poly.entity_id
_entity_poly.type
_entity_poly.pdbx_seq_one_letter_code
_entity_poly.pdbx_strand_id
1 'polypeptide(L)'
;MSTRSKITYTFTDEAPALATYSLLPIVKAFAASADIDVETRDISLAGRIIASFADQLDSSQPVEDELAQLAVLATSPDANIIKLPNISASVPQLKGAIAELQAQGFAVPDFPEDPQTDAEKEVRARYSKVLGSAVNPVLREGNSDRRAPAAVKAYARKHPHSMGKWSMASQSHADYMRGGDFFSSEQSFTMPQAGDVRIEFVGKDGKVELKKQLSLKEGEVFDGMFMSCNKLRAFFEKTLQDCKETGVMWSLHVKATMMKVSHPIVFGHAVSVYYKDVFEKHGALFEELGVNPNNGLSSVYDKIKSLPASQQEEILHDIHEVYSHRPEMAMVDSVKGITNLHIPSDVIVDASMPAMIRNSGQMWGRDGKQKDTKAVMPESTYARIYQEMINFCKTNGAFDPTTMGSVPNVGLMAQKAEEYGSHDKTFEMKADGIMRVVLADGTVKIQHEVEAGDIWRACQTKDAPIRDWVKLAVTRARQSGTPAVFWLDPERAHDRQLKLKVDAYLQEHDLNGLDIRVMDYNEAIRFSMERMIRGKDTISVTGNVLRDYLTDLFPIMELGTSAKMLSIVPLMAGGGMYETGAGGSAPKHVQQLIEENHLRWDSLGEFLALAVSLEETGIKTDNRKAKLLGTTLDAATGKLLDNNKSPSRKTGELDNRGSHFYLALYWAEALASQTEDAALRERFSKLASTLAEQEATIVAELNAVQGSPVDIGGYYRSNPELTSQVMRPSKTFNAAIDALIQG
;
A
#
# COMPACT_ATOMS: atom_id res chain seq x y z
N MET A 1 33.75 20.80 12.82
CA MET A 1 32.31 21.09 13.01
C MET A 1 31.59 19.77 12.79
N SER A 2 30.87 19.27 13.80
CA SER A 2 30.07 18.06 13.64
C SER A 2 28.94 18.38 12.65
N THR A 3 28.83 17.63 11.55
CA THR A 3 27.68 17.70 10.65
C THR A 3 26.43 17.32 11.44
N ARG A 4 25.44 18.23 11.47
CA ARG A 4 24.16 18.03 12.15
C ARG A 4 23.45 16.82 11.53
N SER A 5 22.95 15.88 12.33
CA SER A 5 22.16 14.76 11.81
C SER A 5 20.87 15.28 11.16
N LYS A 6 20.44 14.65 10.07
CA LYS A 6 19.26 15.09 9.30
C LYS A 6 18.21 14.00 9.26
N ILE A 7 16.95 14.39 9.47
CA ILE A 7 15.76 13.60 9.16
C ILE A 7 15.10 14.24 7.95
N THR A 8 14.79 13.43 6.95
CA THR A 8 14.05 13.85 5.78
C THR A 8 12.59 13.45 5.93
N TYR A 9 11.69 14.43 6.03
CA TYR A 9 10.26 14.25 6.17
C TYR A 9 9.56 14.45 4.82
N THR A 10 8.86 13.45 4.30
CA THR A 10 8.20 13.61 2.99
C THR A 10 6.94 14.45 3.09
N PHE A 11 6.82 15.48 2.27
CA PHE A 11 5.56 16.16 2.00
C PHE A 11 4.82 15.44 0.87
N THR A 12 3.54 15.15 1.07
CA THR A 12 2.78 14.20 0.24
C THR A 12 1.45 14.81 -0.23
N ASP A 13 0.35 14.06 -0.15
CA ASP A 13 -0.94 14.43 -0.74
C ASP A 13 -2.05 14.33 0.32
N GLU A 14 -3.16 15.03 0.11
CA GLU A 14 -4.42 14.83 0.83
C GLU A 14 -4.28 14.89 2.37
N ALA A 15 -4.82 13.91 3.10
CA ALA A 15 -4.88 13.92 4.57
C ALA A 15 -3.51 13.96 5.26
N PRO A 16 -2.50 13.14 4.90
CA PRO A 16 -1.18 13.23 5.51
C PRO A 16 -0.46 14.55 5.18
N ALA A 17 -0.69 15.16 4.02
CA ALA A 17 -0.16 16.50 3.72
C ALA A 17 -0.74 17.55 4.68
N LEU A 18 -2.07 17.52 4.91
CA LEU A 18 -2.75 18.40 5.86
C LEU A 18 -2.22 18.18 7.29
N ALA A 19 -2.12 16.93 7.74
CA ALA A 19 -1.57 16.59 9.06
C ALA A 19 -0.14 17.09 9.24
N THR A 20 0.68 17.01 8.18
CA THR A 20 2.07 17.52 8.17
C THR A 20 2.13 19.02 8.48
N TYR A 21 1.21 19.85 8.00
CA TYR A 21 1.17 21.28 8.34
C TYR A 21 0.99 21.54 9.84
N SER A 22 0.34 20.63 10.56
CA SER A 22 0.12 20.72 12.01
C SER A 22 1.28 20.08 12.80
N LEU A 23 1.72 18.88 12.42
CA LEU A 23 2.68 18.09 13.18
C LEU A 23 4.14 18.51 12.96
N LEU A 24 4.52 18.83 11.72
CA LEU A 24 5.92 19.08 11.38
C LEU A 24 6.56 20.25 12.17
N PRO A 25 5.86 21.38 12.45
CA PRO A 25 6.41 22.42 13.31
C PRO A 25 6.76 21.92 14.72
N ILE A 26 5.94 21.03 15.29
CA ILE A 26 6.19 20.41 16.60
C ILE A 26 7.43 19.52 16.51
N VAL A 27 7.50 18.66 15.50
CA VAL A 27 8.66 17.76 15.27
C VAL A 27 9.95 18.55 15.13
N LYS A 28 9.96 19.62 14.32
CA LYS A 28 11.11 20.52 14.14
C LYS A 28 11.57 21.13 15.46
N ALA A 29 10.63 21.64 16.27
CA ALA A 29 10.94 22.27 17.53
C ALA A 29 11.54 21.27 18.55
N PHE A 30 11.00 20.05 18.64
CA PHE A 30 11.51 19.02 19.54
C PHE A 30 12.86 18.46 19.06
N ALA A 31 13.00 18.13 17.77
CA ALA A 31 14.22 17.56 17.20
C ALA A 31 15.42 18.51 17.29
N ALA A 32 15.19 19.82 17.16
CA ALA A 32 16.24 20.83 17.31
C ALA A 32 16.95 20.79 18.67
N SER A 33 16.27 20.31 19.72
CA SER A 33 16.85 20.16 21.08
C SER A 33 17.92 19.07 21.19
N ALA A 34 17.96 18.16 20.22
CA ALA A 34 18.95 17.09 20.09
C ALA A 34 19.93 17.32 18.93
N ASP A 35 20.03 18.55 18.41
CA ASP A 35 20.87 18.89 17.26
C ASP A 35 20.53 18.05 16.01
N ILE A 36 19.24 17.87 15.76
CA ILE A 36 18.74 17.20 14.56
C ILE A 36 18.03 18.23 13.68
N ASP A 37 18.39 18.26 12.39
CA ASP A 37 17.67 19.01 11.38
C ASP A 37 16.55 18.17 10.77
N VAL A 38 15.44 18.80 10.42
CA VAL A 38 14.29 18.12 9.79
C VAL A 38 13.95 18.84 8.50
N GLU A 39 14.37 18.26 7.38
CA GLU A 39 14.15 18.79 6.04
C GLU A 39 12.91 18.18 5.41
N THR A 40 12.22 18.94 4.56
CA THR A 40 11.07 18.44 3.79
C THR A 40 11.45 18.15 2.36
N ARG A 41 10.90 17.08 1.79
CA ARG A 41 11.01 16.76 0.36
C ARG A 41 9.63 16.55 -0.24
N ASP A 42 9.27 17.33 -1.25
CA ASP A 42 7.95 17.29 -1.89
C ASP A 42 7.87 16.15 -2.90
N ILE A 43 7.12 15.11 -2.56
CA ILE A 43 6.83 13.97 -3.44
C ILE A 43 5.34 13.88 -3.79
N SER A 44 4.59 14.96 -3.59
CA SER A 44 3.18 15.07 -3.98
C SER A 44 3.00 14.77 -5.48
N LEU A 45 1.78 14.40 -5.87
CA LEU A 45 1.43 14.23 -7.28
C LEU A 45 1.70 15.51 -8.08
N ALA A 46 1.29 16.67 -7.55
CA ALA A 46 1.51 17.95 -8.20
C ALA A 46 3.01 18.26 -8.34
N GLY A 47 3.80 18.11 -7.25
CA GLY A 47 5.24 18.34 -7.28
C GLY A 47 5.96 17.46 -8.31
N ARG A 48 5.59 16.18 -8.40
CA ARG A 48 6.16 15.25 -9.39
C ARG A 48 5.76 15.56 -10.82
N ILE A 49 4.53 16.05 -11.07
CA ILE A 49 4.11 16.51 -12.40
C ILE A 49 4.98 17.70 -12.82
N ILE A 50 5.09 18.71 -11.95
CA ILE A 50 5.87 19.92 -12.23
C ILE A 50 7.34 19.58 -12.50
N ALA A 51 7.98 18.78 -11.63
CA ALA A 51 9.36 18.34 -11.82
C ALA A 51 9.54 17.57 -13.14
N SER A 52 8.56 16.74 -13.51
CA SER A 52 8.57 15.98 -14.76
C SER A 52 8.38 16.83 -16.00
N PHE A 53 8.12 18.14 -15.92
CA PHE A 53 7.96 19.10 -17.03
C PHE A 53 8.75 20.40 -16.82
N ALA A 54 9.77 20.39 -15.95
CA ALA A 54 10.53 21.59 -15.57
C ALA A 54 11.18 22.33 -16.76
N ASP A 55 11.55 21.62 -17.82
CA ASP A 55 12.07 22.15 -19.11
C ASP A 55 11.04 22.95 -19.92
N GLN A 56 9.74 22.82 -19.60
CA GLN A 56 8.64 23.51 -20.27
C GLN A 56 8.02 24.62 -19.41
N LEU A 57 8.47 24.77 -18.16
CA LEU A 57 8.00 25.80 -17.23
C LEU A 57 8.89 27.04 -17.30
N ASP A 58 8.34 28.18 -16.89
CA ASP A 58 9.13 29.42 -16.81
C ASP A 58 10.24 29.26 -15.76
N SER A 59 11.45 29.72 -16.11
CA SER A 59 12.64 29.80 -15.26
C SER A 59 12.42 30.51 -13.90
N SER A 60 11.37 31.33 -13.78
CA SER A 60 10.96 31.97 -12.53
C SER A 60 10.33 30.99 -11.51
N GLN A 61 10.02 29.76 -11.96
CA GLN A 61 9.47 28.66 -11.16
C GLN A 61 10.43 27.45 -11.13
N PRO A 62 11.67 27.61 -10.62
CA PRO A 62 12.60 26.49 -10.54
C PRO A 62 12.05 25.42 -9.60
N VAL A 63 11.93 24.20 -10.11
CA VAL A 63 11.42 23.05 -9.34
C VAL A 63 12.45 21.95 -9.41
N GLU A 64 12.91 21.51 -8.24
CA GLU A 64 13.83 20.39 -8.12
C GLU A 64 13.08 19.06 -8.22
N ASP A 65 13.70 18.05 -8.83
CA ASP A 65 13.18 16.67 -8.78
C ASP A 65 13.54 16.02 -7.44
N GLU A 66 12.71 16.30 -6.44
CA GLU A 66 12.87 15.82 -5.07
C GLU A 66 12.79 14.30 -4.96
N LEU A 67 12.04 13.63 -5.84
CA LEU A 67 11.98 12.17 -5.87
C LEU A 67 13.31 11.59 -6.36
N ALA A 68 13.93 12.19 -7.37
CA ALA A 68 15.27 11.78 -7.82
C ALA A 68 16.32 12.02 -6.73
N GLN A 69 16.27 13.14 -6.00
CA GLN A 69 17.17 13.40 -4.88
C GLN A 69 16.99 12.38 -3.75
N LEU A 70 15.73 12.06 -3.39
CA LEU A 70 15.44 11.02 -2.41
C LEU A 70 15.89 9.62 -2.86
N ALA A 71 15.83 9.33 -4.17
CA ALA A 71 16.36 8.09 -4.73
C ALA A 71 17.86 7.94 -4.46
N VAL A 72 18.62 9.03 -4.67
CA VAL A 72 20.05 9.07 -4.35
C VAL A 72 20.26 8.93 -2.85
N LEU A 73 19.51 9.66 -2.03
CA LEU A 73 19.60 9.57 -0.57
C LEU A 73 19.33 8.15 -0.07
N ALA A 74 18.34 7.43 -0.62
CA ALA A 74 18.02 6.06 -0.21
C ALA A 74 19.16 5.05 -0.45
N THR A 75 20.16 5.41 -1.24
CA THR A 75 21.39 4.64 -1.45
C THR A 75 22.57 5.08 -0.58
N SER A 76 22.35 6.04 0.33
CA SER A 76 23.34 6.55 1.28
C SER A 76 23.23 5.85 2.66
N PRO A 77 24.35 5.58 3.34
CA PRO A 77 24.34 5.11 4.74
C PRO A 77 23.73 6.14 5.70
N ASP A 78 23.76 7.43 5.35
CA ASP A 78 23.29 8.53 6.21
C ASP A 78 21.78 8.81 6.05
N ALA A 79 21.08 8.03 5.22
CA ALA A 79 19.66 8.22 4.97
C ALA A 79 18.84 8.00 6.25
N ASN A 80 18.01 8.98 6.58
CA ASN A 80 16.95 8.85 7.58
C ASN A 80 15.68 9.50 7.02
N ILE A 81 14.79 8.68 6.45
CA ILE A 81 13.64 9.15 5.69
C ILE A 81 12.35 8.75 6.41
N ILE A 82 11.54 9.71 6.85
CA ILE A 82 10.16 9.47 7.30
C ILE A 82 9.24 9.62 6.10
N LYS A 83 8.63 8.50 5.68
CA LYS A 83 7.81 8.40 4.47
C LYS A 83 6.32 8.32 4.82
N LEU A 84 5.58 9.34 4.43
CA LEU A 84 4.11 9.40 4.60
C LEU A 84 3.39 8.79 3.39
N PRO A 85 2.15 8.30 3.53
CA PRO A 85 1.35 7.85 2.39
C PRO A 85 1.21 8.93 1.31
N ASN A 86 1.28 8.54 0.04
CA ASN A 86 1.15 9.45 -1.09
C ASN A 86 0.24 8.84 -2.17
N ILE A 87 -0.28 9.67 -3.07
CA ILE A 87 -1.13 9.22 -4.17
C ILE A 87 -0.32 8.36 -5.15
N SER A 88 -0.83 7.15 -5.40
CA SER A 88 -0.48 6.36 -6.58
C SER A 88 -1.51 6.64 -7.67
N ALA A 89 -1.26 7.65 -8.49
CA ALA A 89 -2.30 8.30 -9.29
C ALA A 89 -2.93 7.38 -10.34
N SER A 90 -4.26 7.32 -10.36
CA SER A 90 -5.05 6.89 -11.50
C SER A 90 -5.06 7.95 -12.61
N VAL A 91 -5.50 7.59 -13.82
CA VAL A 91 -5.64 8.57 -14.93
C VAL A 91 -6.58 9.72 -14.57
N PRO A 92 -7.77 9.50 -13.96
CA PRO A 92 -8.63 10.60 -13.52
C PRO A 92 -7.98 11.55 -12.52
N GLN A 93 -7.25 11.01 -11.53
CA GLN A 93 -6.52 11.84 -10.56
C GLN A 93 -5.40 12.66 -11.22
N LEU A 94 -4.66 12.04 -12.15
CA LEU A 94 -3.65 12.76 -12.93
C LEU A 94 -4.27 13.93 -13.70
N LYS A 95 -5.37 13.70 -14.41
CA LYS A 95 -6.09 14.76 -15.15
C LYS A 95 -6.59 15.88 -14.22
N GLY A 96 -7.11 15.53 -13.04
CA GLY A 96 -7.51 16.51 -12.04
C GLY A 96 -6.34 17.37 -11.56
N ALA A 97 -5.18 16.76 -11.29
CA ALA A 97 -3.99 17.48 -10.89
C ALA A 97 -3.44 18.38 -12.02
N ILE A 98 -3.44 17.91 -13.27
CA ILE A 98 -3.05 18.71 -14.44
C ILE A 98 -3.96 19.94 -14.56
N ALA A 99 -5.28 19.75 -14.51
CA ALA A 99 -6.23 20.85 -14.62
C ALA A 99 -6.08 21.89 -13.48
N GLU A 100 -5.84 21.44 -12.25
CA GLU A 100 -5.57 22.34 -11.12
C GLU A 100 -4.28 23.15 -11.34
N LEU A 101 -3.20 22.49 -11.77
CA LEU A 101 -1.92 23.14 -12.06
C LEU A 101 -2.04 24.17 -13.20
N GLN A 102 -2.75 23.84 -14.27
CA GLN A 102 -3.04 24.76 -15.37
C GLN A 102 -3.83 25.98 -14.90
N ALA A 103 -4.84 25.78 -14.05
CA ALA A 103 -5.61 26.87 -13.45
C ALA A 103 -4.75 27.78 -12.53
N GLN A 104 -3.70 27.22 -11.92
CA GLN A 104 -2.70 27.95 -11.13
C GLN A 104 -1.59 28.59 -11.98
N GLY A 105 -1.63 28.45 -13.32
CA GLY A 105 -0.69 29.09 -14.24
C GLY A 105 0.54 28.25 -14.62
N PHE A 106 0.59 26.97 -14.25
CA PHE A 106 1.64 26.06 -14.73
C PHE A 106 1.28 25.57 -16.14
N ALA A 107 2.12 25.87 -17.13
CA ALA A 107 1.92 25.49 -18.52
C ALA A 107 2.25 24.01 -18.81
N VAL A 108 1.75 23.08 -17.99
CA VAL A 108 1.92 21.64 -18.20
C VAL A 108 0.94 21.11 -19.27
N PRO A 109 1.37 20.20 -20.16
CA PRO A 109 0.53 19.71 -21.25
C PRO A 109 -0.61 18.82 -20.76
N ASP A 110 -1.68 18.72 -21.56
CA ASP A 110 -2.74 17.75 -21.28
C ASP A 110 -2.23 16.31 -21.39
N PHE A 111 -2.92 15.38 -20.72
CA PHE A 111 -2.64 13.96 -20.82
C PHE A 111 -3.28 13.34 -22.08
N PRO A 112 -2.52 12.88 -23.08
CA PRO A 112 -3.08 12.29 -24.29
C PRO A 112 -3.47 10.83 -24.03
N GLU A 113 -4.77 10.53 -24.05
CA GLU A 113 -5.26 9.16 -23.83
C GLU A 113 -4.88 8.21 -24.98
N ASP A 114 -5.00 8.70 -26.21
CA ASP A 114 -4.69 7.96 -27.44
C ASP A 114 -3.69 8.76 -28.31
N PRO A 115 -2.38 8.68 -28.01
CA PRO A 115 -1.37 9.53 -28.64
C PRO A 115 -1.12 9.14 -30.11
N GLN A 116 -1.40 10.05 -31.04
CA GLN A 116 -1.23 9.82 -32.48
C GLN A 116 0.14 10.31 -32.98
N THR A 117 0.65 11.39 -32.39
CA THR A 117 1.91 12.04 -32.76
C THR A 117 3.06 11.65 -31.84
N ASP A 118 4.30 11.83 -32.30
CA ASP A 118 5.47 11.52 -31.48
C ASP A 118 5.61 12.46 -30.27
N ALA A 119 5.15 13.70 -30.37
CA ALA A 119 5.06 14.63 -29.25
C ALA A 119 4.06 14.15 -28.19
N GLU A 120 2.88 13.69 -28.59
CA GLU A 120 1.90 13.11 -27.66
C GLU A 120 2.43 11.82 -27.02
N LYS A 121 3.16 10.98 -27.77
CA LYS A 121 3.80 9.77 -27.21
C LYS A 121 4.88 10.12 -26.19
N GLU A 122 5.66 11.17 -26.41
CA GLU A 122 6.68 11.66 -25.46
C GLU A 122 6.04 12.21 -24.18
N VAL A 123 5.03 13.06 -24.29
CA VAL A 123 4.22 13.55 -23.15
C VAL A 123 3.59 12.38 -22.39
N ARG A 124 2.99 11.42 -23.09
CA ARG A 124 2.41 10.21 -22.49
C ARG A 124 3.45 9.41 -21.73
N ALA A 125 4.65 9.26 -22.28
CA ALA A 125 5.74 8.53 -21.66
C ALA A 125 6.22 9.21 -20.38
N ARG A 126 6.31 10.55 -20.35
CA ARG A 126 6.63 11.32 -19.14
C ARG A 126 5.59 11.13 -18.05
N TYR A 127 4.31 11.33 -18.36
CA TYR A 127 3.23 11.08 -17.40
C TYR A 127 3.16 9.63 -16.93
N SER A 128 3.54 8.66 -17.76
CA SER A 128 3.58 7.25 -17.38
C SER A 128 4.59 6.96 -16.25
N LYS A 129 5.63 7.78 -16.09
CA LYS A 129 6.56 7.71 -14.94
C LYS A 129 5.97 8.29 -13.66
N VAL A 130 4.98 9.18 -13.77
CA VAL A 130 4.27 9.81 -12.64
C VAL A 130 3.07 8.96 -12.17
N LEU A 131 2.45 8.22 -13.09
CA LEU A 131 1.26 7.40 -12.85
C LEU A 131 1.49 6.19 -11.92
N GLY A 132 0.47 5.88 -11.12
CA GLY A 132 0.44 4.79 -10.15
C GLY A 132 1.57 4.86 -9.14
N SER A 133 2.08 3.70 -8.68
CA SER A 133 3.12 3.66 -7.63
C SER A 133 4.50 4.05 -8.18
N ALA A 134 4.75 5.35 -8.32
CA ALA A 134 6.01 5.91 -8.81
C ALA A 134 7.06 6.11 -7.70
N VAL A 135 6.62 6.35 -6.46
CA VAL A 135 7.49 6.71 -5.34
C VAL A 135 8.07 5.46 -4.64
N ASN A 136 7.21 4.55 -4.19
CA ASN A 136 7.65 3.40 -3.37
C ASN A 136 8.73 2.54 -4.06
N PRO A 137 8.65 2.23 -5.37
CA PRO A 137 9.69 1.44 -6.05
C PRO A 137 11.05 2.13 -6.16
N VAL A 138 11.12 3.44 -5.89
CA VAL A 138 12.35 4.25 -5.92
C VAL A 138 12.98 4.32 -4.52
N LEU A 139 12.16 4.42 -3.47
CA LEU A 139 12.66 4.58 -2.10
C LEU A 139 12.91 3.25 -1.37
N ARG A 140 12.28 2.16 -1.80
CA ARG A 140 12.43 0.83 -1.18
C ARG A 140 13.71 0.12 -1.64
N GLU A 141 14.86 0.70 -1.28
CA GLU A 141 16.20 0.11 -1.48
C GLU A 141 16.64 -0.77 -0.28
N GLY A 142 15.66 -1.36 0.40
CA GLY A 142 15.82 -2.22 1.57
C GLY A 142 14.60 -3.14 1.73
N ASN A 143 14.75 -4.19 2.54
CA ASN A 143 13.66 -5.11 2.83
C ASN A 143 12.75 -4.57 3.96
N SER A 144 11.58 -5.18 4.14
CA SER A 144 10.56 -4.71 5.06
C SER A 144 10.66 -5.40 6.42
N ASP A 145 10.68 -4.63 7.52
CA ASP A 145 10.32 -5.08 8.88
C ASP A 145 9.00 -4.40 9.28
N ARG A 146 7.90 -5.15 9.22
CA ARG A 146 6.55 -4.64 9.56
C ARG A 146 5.98 -5.36 10.76
N ARG A 147 5.62 -4.61 11.80
CA ARG A 147 5.14 -5.17 13.08
C ARG A 147 4.34 -4.18 13.91
N ALA A 148 3.43 -4.67 14.75
CA ALA A 148 2.71 -3.85 15.70
C ALA A 148 3.65 -3.48 16.87
N PRO A 149 3.75 -2.21 17.28
CA PRO A 149 4.40 -1.85 18.54
C PRO A 149 3.68 -2.50 19.73
N ALA A 150 4.45 -2.80 20.79
CA ALA A 150 3.89 -3.35 22.02
C ALA A 150 2.82 -2.44 22.64
N ALA A 151 3.01 -1.12 22.62
CA ALA A 151 2.04 -0.15 23.14
C ALA A 151 0.70 -0.20 22.37
N VAL A 152 0.75 -0.28 21.03
CA VAL A 152 -0.45 -0.39 20.19
C VAL A 152 -1.17 -1.72 20.45
N LYS A 153 -0.42 -2.83 20.58
CA LYS A 153 -1.00 -4.13 20.91
C LYS A 153 -1.64 -4.14 22.30
N ALA A 154 -1.00 -3.52 23.29
CA ALA A 154 -1.54 -3.38 24.64
C ALA A 154 -2.83 -2.55 24.66
N TYR A 155 -2.87 -1.46 23.88
CA TYR A 155 -4.09 -0.67 23.68
C TYR A 155 -5.22 -1.50 23.07
N ALA A 156 -4.94 -2.25 21.99
CA ALA A 156 -5.94 -3.11 21.34
C ALA A 156 -6.49 -4.20 22.28
N ARG A 157 -5.68 -4.69 23.22
CA ARG A 157 -6.14 -5.63 24.26
C ARG A 157 -7.06 -4.97 25.28
N LYS A 158 -6.78 -3.74 25.71
CA LYS A 158 -7.61 -2.97 26.66
C LYS A 158 -8.89 -2.44 26.01
N HIS A 159 -8.82 -2.11 24.71
CA HIS A 159 -9.89 -1.51 23.92
C HIS A 159 -10.16 -2.35 22.66
N PRO A 160 -10.71 -3.56 22.81
CA PRO A 160 -10.93 -4.46 21.68
C PRO A 160 -11.89 -3.83 20.68
N HIS A 161 -11.50 -3.87 19.41
CA HIS A 161 -12.33 -3.45 18.30
C HIS A 161 -13.36 -4.52 17.96
N SER A 162 -14.39 -4.17 17.17
CA SER A 162 -15.42 -5.12 16.75
C SER A 162 -14.85 -6.23 15.85
N MET A 163 -15.20 -7.47 16.19
CA MET A 163 -14.92 -8.67 15.39
C MET A 163 -16.25 -9.39 15.14
N GLY A 164 -16.60 -9.61 13.87
CA GLY A 164 -17.83 -10.27 13.46
C GLY A 164 -17.83 -11.74 13.85
N LYS A 165 -18.95 -12.24 14.38
CA LYS A 165 -19.06 -13.62 14.83
C LYS A 165 -19.07 -14.58 13.63
N TRP A 166 -18.17 -15.55 13.64
CA TRP A 166 -18.15 -16.61 12.63
C TRP A 166 -19.13 -17.74 12.96
N SER A 167 -19.86 -18.18 11.94
CA SER A 167 -20.71 -19.37 11.97
C SER A 167 -19.97 -20.55 11.34
N MET A 168 -20.01 -21.71 11.99
CA MET A 168 -19.52 -22.97 11.40
C MET A 168 -20.25 -23.32 10.10
N ALA A 169 -21.51 -22.88 9.96
CA ALA A 169 -22.35 -23.10 8.79
C ALA A 169 -22.22 -22.00 7.73
N SER A 170 -21.31 -21.04 7.90
CA SER A 170 -21.08 -20.01 6.87
C SER A 170 -20.72 -20.68 5.55
N GLN A 171 -21.33 -20.18 4.47
CA GLN A 171 -21.09 -20.62 3.10
C GLN A 171 -19.97 -19.83 2.42
N SER A 172 -19.44 -18.79 3.07
CA SER A 172 -18.37 -17.95 2.51
C SER A 172 -17.10 -18.74 2.25
N HIS A 173 -16.47 -18.53 1.10
CA HIS A 173 -15.24 -19.20 0.71
C HIS A 173 -14.49 -18.39 -0.34
N ALA A 174 -13.18 -18.57 -0.42
CA ALA A 174 -12.37 -18.10 -1.52
C ALA A 174 -12.42 -19.11 -2.68
N ASP A 175 -12.55 -18.61 -3.90
CA ASP A 175 -12.55 -19.42 -5.12
C ASP A 175 -11.46 -18.93 -6.08
N TYR A 176 -10.73 -19.87 -6.68
CA TYR A 176 -9.53 -19.62 -7.49
C TYR A 176 -9.40 -20.65 -8.61
N MET A 177 -8.58 -20.38 -9.62
CA MET A 177 -8.38 -21.31 -10.74
C MET A 177 -7.66 -22.59 -10.27
N ARG A 178 -7.97 -23.72 -10.94
CA ARG A 178 -7.26 -25.00 -10.75
C ARG A 178 -6.75 -25.43 -12.12
N GLY A 179 -5.58 -24.94 -12.49
CA GLY A 179 -5.02 -25.08 -13.83
C GLY A 179 -5.22 -23.84 -14.71
N GLY A 180 -4.16 -23.42 -15.41
CA GLY A 180 -4.20 -22.35 -16.41
C GLY A 180 -4.01 -20.93 -15.88
N ASP A 181 -3.62 -20.78 -14.63
CA ASP A 181 -3.21 -19.53 -14.00
C ASP A 181 -1.67 -19.41 -13.93
N PHE A 182 -1.14 -18.33 -13.34
CA PHE A 182 0.31 -18.13 -13.25
C PHE A 182 0.98 -19.22 -12.42
N PHE A 183 0.36 -19.64 -11.31
CA PHE A 183 0.83 -20.78 -10.51
C PHE A 183 1.06 -22.04 -11.35
N SER A 184 0.11 -22.36 -12.22
CA SER A 184 0.15 -23.59 -13.03
C SER A 184 1.27 -23.64 -14.08
N SER A 185 1.77 -22.48 -14.51
CA SER A 185 2.69 -22.37 -15.65
C SER A 185 4.08 -21.86 -15.26
N GLU A 186 4.33 -21.56 -13.99
CA GLU A 186 5.57 -20.92 -13.54
C GLU A 186 6.81 -21.78 -13.81
N GLN A 187 7.77 -21.19 -14.51
CA GLN A 187 9.13 -21.70 -14.67
C GLN A 187 10.12 -20.67 -14.11
N SER A 188 11.22 -21.14 -13.53
CA SER A 188 12.20 -20.28 -12.87
C SER A 188 13.62 -20.85 -12.99
N PHE A 189 14.61 -19.96 -13.04
CA PHE A 189 16.02 -20.31 -12.97
C PHE A 189 16.84 -19.23 -12.28
N THR A 190 18.02 -19.61 -11.76
CA THR A 190 19.02 -18.66 -11.23
C THR A 190 20.15 -18.48 -12.25
N MET A 191 20.53 -17.24 -12.54
CA MET A 191 21.65 -16.91 -13.42
C MET A 191 22.98 -17.36 -12.81
N PRO A 192 23.77 -18.22 -13.47
CA PRO A 192 25.06 -18.66 -12.93
C PRO A 192 26.13 -17.58 -13.07
N GLN A 193 26.00 -16.66 -14.02
CA GLN A 193 26.89 -15.54 -14.29
C GLN A 193 26.07 -14.36 -14.80
N ALA A 194 26.57 -13.14 -14.68
CA ALA A 194 25.92 -11.97 -15.26
C ALA A 194 25.85 -12.07 -16.79
N GLY A 195 24.74 -11.62 -17.39
CA GLY A 195 24.57 -11.69 -18.83
C GLY A 195 23.20 -11.20 -19.29
N ASP A 196 23.06 -11.08 -20.61
CA ASP A 196 21.84 -10.62 -21.24
C ASP A 196 20.88 -11.77 -21.55
N VAL A 197 19.59 -11.49 -21.39
CA VAL A 197 18.49 -12.35 -21.82
C VAL A 197 17.56 -11.60 -22.78
N ARG A 198 16.95 -12.34 -23.71
CA ARG A 198 15.90 -11.84 -24.59
C ARG A 198 14.60 -12.58 -24.34
N ILE A 199 13.51 -11.82 -24.27
CA ILE A 199 12.15 -12.33 -24.26
C ILE A 199 11.64 -12.24 -25.70
N GLU A 200 11.34 -13.40 -26.29
CA GLU A 200 10.94 -13.52 -27.69
C GLU A 200 9.56 -14.20 -27.79
N PHE A 201 8.73 -13.71 -28.70
CA PHE A 201 7.52 -14.38 -29.16
C PHE A 201 7.78 -15.01 -30.52
N VAL A 202 7.40 -16.27 -30.69
CA VAL A 202 7.48 -17.01 -31.96
C VAL A 202 6.06 -17.37 -32.38
N GLY A 203 5.55 -16.70 -33.42
CA GLY A 203 4.22 -16.97 -33.95
C GLY A 203 4.12 -18.34 -34.62
N LYS A 204 2.89 -18.87 -34.77
CA LYS A 204 2.63 -20.11 -35.53
C LYS A 204 3.08 -20.04 -37.00
N ASP A 205 3.24 -18.83 -37.55
CA ASP A 205 3.79 -18.55 -38.88
C ASP A 205 5.33 -18.61 -38.93
N GLY A 206 5.99 -18.82 -37.78
CA GLY A 206 7.44 -18.85 -37.63
C GLY A 206 8.07 -17.46 -37.45
N LYS A 207 7.29 -16.37 -37.43
CA LYS A 207 7.81 -15.03 -37.23
C LYS A 207 8.26 -14.85 -35.78
N VAL A 208 9.49 -14.36 -35.60
CA VAL A 208 10.05 -14.05 -34.28
C VAL A 208 9.94 -12.55 -34.02
N GLU A 209 9.37 -12.19 -32.87
CA GLU A 209 9.28 -10.84 -32.37
C GLU A 209 10.06 -10.72 -31.06
N LEU A 210 11.04 -9.82 -31.01
CA LEU A 210 11.73 -9.48 -29.77
C LEU A 210 10.80 -8.59 -28.92
N LYS A 211 10.31 -9.10 -27.79
CA LYS A 211 9.49 -8.33 -26.85
C LYS A 211 10.34 -7.42 -25.97
N LYS A 212 11.49 -7.93 -25.49
CA LYS A 212 12.39 -7.16 -24.62
C LYS A 212 13.78 -7.80 -24.51
N GLN A 213 14.81 -6.98 -24.30
CA GLN A 213 16.14 -7.42 -23.84
C GLN A 213 16.39 -6.88 -22.43
N LEU A 214 17.05 -7.69 -21.59
CA LEU A 214 17.33 -7.40 -20.19
C LEU A 214 18.74 -7.86 -19.84
N SER A 215 19.42 -7.09 -18.99
CA SER A 215 20.68 -7.52 -18.37
C SER A 215 20.41 -8.05 -16.96
N LEU A 216 20.83 -9.27 -16.69
CA LEU A 216 20.67 -9.94 -15.40
C LEU A 216 22.02 -10.05 -14.69
N LYS A 217 22.01 -9.93 -13.36
CA LYS A 217 23.18 -10.10 -12.51
C LYS A 217 23.46 -11.58 -12.26
N GLU A 218 24.70 -11.89 -11.89
CA GLU A 218 25.04 -13.19 -11.32
C GLU A 218 24.18 -13.46 -10.08
N GLY A 219 23.67 -14.70 -9.96
CA GLY A 219 22.82 -15.12 -8.86
C GLY A 219 21.40 -14.55 -8.90
N GLU A 220 21.01 -13.75 -9.90
CA GLU A 220 19.65 -13.24 -10.05
C GLU A 220 18.68 -14.37 -10.41
N VAL A 221 17.56 -14.45 -9.69
CA VAL A 221 16.45 -15.37 -9.97
C VAL A 221 15.55 -14.71 -11.02
N PHE A 222 15.19 -15.47 -12.05
CA PHE A 222 14.33 -15.03 -13.13
C PHE A 222 13.22 -16.04 -13.38
N ASP A 223 11.99 -15.55 -13.46
CA ASP A 223 10.79 -16.37 -13.59
C ASP A 223 9.98 -15.96 -14.82
N GLY A 224 9.29 -16.90 -15.42
CA GLY A 224 8.34 -16.68 -16.49
C GLY A 224 7.09 -17.52 -16.25
N MET A 225 5.94 -16.96 -16.61
CA MET A 225 4.62 -17.55 -16.33
C MET A 225 3.57 -16.96 -17.27
N PHE A 226 2.45 -17.64 -17.44
CA PHE A 226 1.30 -17.12 -18.17
C PHE A 226 -0.04 -17.53 -17.53
N MET A 227 -1.07 -16.72 -17.78
CA MET A 227 -2.45 -17.01 -17.43
C MET A 227 -3.26 -17.15 -18.72
N SER A 228 -3.95 -18.30 -18.86
CA SER A 228 -4.80 -18.60 -20.01
C SER A 228 -6.11 -17.83 -19.93
N CYS A 229 -6.38 -16.98 -20.91
CA CYS A 229 -7.60 -16.17 -20.94
C CYS A 229 -8.85 -17.03 -21.14
N ASN A 230 -8.74 -18.10 -21.93
CA ASN A 230 -9.83 -19.06 -22.17
C ASN A 230 -10.24 -19.75 -20.87
N LYS A 231 -9.27 -20.25 -20.10
CA LYS A 231 -9.54 -20.89 -18.79
C LYS A 231 -10.01 -19.89 -17.75
N LEU A 232 -9.49 -18.66 -17.76
CA LEU A 232 -9.96 -17.58 -16.88
C LEU A 232 -11.43 -17.24 -17.11
N ARG A 233 -11.85 -17.07 -18.37
CA ARG A 233 -13.24 -16.78 -18.73
C ARG A 233 -14.17 -17.93 -18.37
N ALA A 234 -13.75 -19.17 -18.63
CA ALA A 234 -14.51 -20.36 -18.24
C ALA A 234 -14.63 -20.49 -16.70
N PHE A 235 -13.56 -20.17 -15.97
CA PHE A 235 -13.58 -20.10 -14.51
C PHE A 235 -14.59 -19.05 -14.02
N PHE A 236 -14.57 -17.83 -14.56
CA PHE A 236 -15.55 -16.81 -14.17
C PHE A 236 -16.99 -17.27 -14.40
N GLU A 237 -17.31 -17.81 -15.58
CA GLU A 237 -18.67 -18.30 -15.85
C GLU A 237 -19.08 -19.39 -14.86
N LYS A 238 -18.17 -20.32 -14.54
CA LYS A 238 -18.41 -21.36 -13.53
C LYS A 238 -18.68 -20.77 -12.14
N THR A 239 -17.88 -19.79 -11.70
CA THR A 239 -18.10 -19.15 -10.38
C THR A 239 -19.42 -18.40 -10.31
N LEU A 240 -19.84 -17.75 -11.40
CA LEU A 240 -21.12 -17.04 -11.48
C LEU A 240 -22.30 -18.00 -11.41
N GLN A 241 -22.20 -19.12 -12.14
CA GLN A 241 -23.24 -20.14 -12.13
C GLN A 241 -23.37 -20.79 -10.74
N ASP A 242 -22.26 -21.16 -10.12
CA ASP A 242 -22.25 -21.75 -8.77
C ASP A 242 -22.84 -20.79 -7.72
N CYS A 243 -22.49 -19.50 -7.75
CA CYS A 243 -23.11 -18.49 -6.89
C CYS A 243 -24.62 -18.38 -7.10
N LYS A 244 -25.09 -18.47 -8.35
CA LYS A 244 -26.52 -18.40 -8.66
C LYS A 244 -27.28 -19.62 -8.13
N GLU A 245 -26.69 -20.81 -8.26
CA GLU A 245 -27.28 -22.07 -7.79
C GLU A 245 -27.29 -22.19 -6.26
N THR A 246 -26.22 -21.71 -5.61
CA THR A 246 -26.06 -21.78 -4.14
C THR A 246 -26.69 -20.61 -3.40
N GLY A 247 -26.99 -19.50 -4.10
CA GLY A 247 -27.52 -18.28 -3.50
C GLY A 247 -26.49 -17.44 -2.73
N VAL A 248 -25.20 -17.79 -2.83
CA VAL A 248 -24.11 -17.03 -2.21
C VAL A 248 -23.74 -15.84 -3.10
N MET A 249 -23.51 -14.68 -2.49
CA MET A 249 -23.12 -13.48 -3.22
C MET A 249 -21.76 -13.66 -3.90
N TRP A 250 -21.58 -13.10 -5.09
CA TRP A 250 -20.33 -13.14 -5.83
C TRP A 250 -19.49 -11.87 -5.57
N SER A 251 -18.18 -12.02 -5.33
CA SER A 251 -17.25 -10.89 -5.23
C SER A 251 -15.93 -11.18 -5.94
N LEU A 252 -15.28 -10.13 -6.47
CA LEU A 252 -13.98 -10.18 -7.12
C LEU A 252 -12.95 -9.41 -6.31
N HIS A 253 -11.84 -10.07 -6.01
CA HIS A 253 -10.73 -9.52 -5.24
C HIS A 253 -9.45 -9.63 -6.05
N VAL A 254 -8.99 -8.50 -6.57
CA VAL A 254 -7.75 -8.38 -7.35
C VAL A 254 -6.97 -7.16 -6.89
N LYS A 255 -5.81 -6.90 -7.50
CA LYS A 255 -4.93 -5.78 -7.15
C LYS A 255 -4.61 -4.90 -8.36
N ALA A 256 -5.63 -4.32 -8.98
CA ALA A 256 -5.52 -3.66 -10.28
C ALA A 256 -4.67 -2.38 -10.29
N THR A 257 -4.56 -1.68 -9.15
CA THR A 257 -3.75 -0.47 -9.02
C THR A 257 -2.25 -0.73 -9.03
N MET A 258 -1.81 -1.80 -8.35
CA MET A 258 -0.39 -2.19 -8.28
C MET A 258 -0.01 -3.05 -9.49
N MET A 259 -0.81 -4.06 -9.83
CA MET A 259 -0.58 -4.92 -11.00
C MET A 259 -1.14 -4.26 -12.27
N LYS A 260 -0.56 -3.11 -12.62
CA LYS A 260 -1.07 -2.14 -13.62
C LYS A 260 -1.36 -2.70 -15.02
N VAL A 261 -0.80 -3.86 -15.37
CA VAL A 261 -1.01 -4.50 -16.67
C VAL A 261 -1.92 -5.71 -16.53
N SER A 262 -1.53 -6.72 -15.74
CA SER A 262 -2.24 -8.01 -15.69
C SER A 262 -3.63 -7.90 -15.06
N HIS A 263 -3.78 -7.25 -13.92
CA HIS A 263 -5.05 -7.29 -13.17
C HIS A 263 -6.17 -6.44 -13.79
N PRO A 264 -5.92 -5.30 -14.46
CA PRO A 264 -6.94 -4.66 -15.27
C PRO A 264 -7.49 -5.56 -16.39
N ILE A 265 -6.65 -6.38 -17.02
CA ILE A 265 -7.10 -7.35 -18.05
C ILE A 265 -7.97 -8.44 -17.40
N VAL A 266 -7.53 -9.01 -16.27
CA VAL A 266 -8.33 -9.99 -15.50
C VAL A 266 -9.68 -9.40 -15.08
N PHE A 267 -9.69 -8.15 -14.62
CA PHE A 267 -10.90 -7.43 -14.24
C PHE A 267 -11.83 -7.20 -15.43
N GLY A 268 -11.28 -6.79 -16.57
CA GLY A 268 -12.04 -6.61 -17.81
C GLY A 268 -12.68 -7.91 -18.29
N HIS A 269 -11.98 -9.03 -18.20
CA HIS A 269 -12.59 -10.34 -18.46
C HIS A 269 -13.75 -10.66 -17.51
N ALA A 270 -13.63 -10.34 -16.22
CA ALA A 270 -14.75 -10.53 -15.28
C ALA A 270 -15.96 -9.66 -15.66
N VAL A 271 -15.74 -8.39 -16.04
CA VAL A 271 -16.78 -7.47 -16.54
C VAL A 271 -17.44 -8.04 -17.80
N SER A 272 -16.65 -8.35 -18.83
CA SER A 272 -17.19 -8.87 -20.09
C SER A 272 -17.92 -10.20 -19.93
N VAL A 273 -17.50 -11.07 -19.01
CA VAL A 273 -18.20 -12.34 -18.74
C VAL A 273 -19.48 -12.09 -17.95
N TYR A 274 -19.45 -11.27 -16.91
CA TYR A 274 -20.64 -10.97 -16.09
C TYR A 274 -21.75 -10.37 -16.95
N TYR A 275 -21.43 -9.34 -17.74
CA TYR A 275 -22.35 -8.60 -18.61
C TYR A 275 -22.33 -9.09 -20.06
N LYS A 276 -22.04 -10.39 -20.31
CA LYS A 276 -21.85 -10.94 -21.66
C LYS A 276 -22.98 -10.57 -22.62
N ASP A 277 -24.24 -10.66 -22.17
CA ASP A 277 -25.41 -10.40 -23.01
C ASP A 277 -25.45 -8.94 -23.52
N VAL A 278 -24.97 -7.99 -22.71
CA VAL A 278 -24.87 -6.56 -23.07
C VAL A 278 -23.72 -6.35 -24.06
N PHE A 279 -22.55 -6.94 -23.79
CA PHE A 279 -21.37 -6.79 -24.67
C PHE A 279 -21.56 -7.50 -26.02
N GLU A 280 -22.31 -8.59 -26.07
CA GLU A 280 -22.67 -9.28 -27.31
C GLU A 280 -23.67 -8.46 -28.13
N LYS A 281 -24.70 -7.87 -27.49
CA LYS A 281 -25.71 -7.05 -28.17
C LYS A 281 -25.16 -5.70 -28.67
N HIS A 282 -24.35 -5.02 -27.86
CA HIS A 282 -23.88 -3.63 -28.12
C HIS A 282 -22.41 -3.53 -28.54
N GLY A 283 -21.74 -4.65 -28.82
CA GLY A 283 -20.28 -4.71 -29.01
C GLY A 283 -19.71 -3.72 -30.05
N ALA A 284 -20.34 -3.63 -31.22
CA ALA A 284 -19.89 -2.70 -32.28
C ALA A 284 -19.99 -1.23 -31.85
N LEU A 285 -21.06 -0.87 -31.14
CA LEU A 285 -21.24 0.49 -30.61
C LEU A 285 -20.24 0.79 -29.49
N PHE A 286 -19.97 -0.19 -28.62
CA PHE A 286 -18.96 -0.06 -27.58
C PHE A 286 -17.54 0.11 -28.13
N GLU A 287 -17.21 -0.56 -29.25
CA GLU A 287 -15.95 -0.36 -29.96
C GLU A 287 -15.85 1.07 -30.52
N GLU A 288 -16.91 1.56 -31.19
CA GLU A 288 -16.97 2.92 -31.73
C GLU A 288 -16.81 3.99 -30.64
N LEU A 289 -17.44 3.79 -29.48
CA LEU A 289 -17.36 4.70 -28.33
C LEU A 289 -16.04 4.58 -27.54
N GLY A 290 -15.21 3.58 -27.85
CA GLY A 290 -13.99 3.31 -27.09
C GLY A 290 -14.26 2.90 -25.64
N VAL A 291 -15.30 2.10 -25.41
CA VAL A 291 -15.56 1.47 -24.10
C VAL A 291 -14.46 0.47 -23.80
N ASN A 292 -13.88 0.56 -22.60
CA ASN A 292 -12.84 -0.37 -22.17
C ASN A 292 -13.26 -1.11 -20.88
N PRO A 293 -13.60 -2.41 -20.96
CA PRO A 293 -14.04 -3.17 -19.78
C PRO A 293 -12.94 -3.30 -18.71
N ASN A 294 -11.66 -3.13 -19.06
CA ASN A 294 -10.56 -3.15 -18.10
C ASN A 294 -10.63 -1.97 -17.10
N ASN A 295 -11.36 -0.91 -17.47
CA ASN A 295 -11.65 0.24 -16.60
C ASN A 295 -12.95 0.07 -15.79
N GLY A 296 -13.64 -1.06 -15.95
CA GLY A 296 -14.87 -1.39 -15.24
C GLY A 296 -16.14 -0.90 -15.92
N LEU A 297 -17.28 -1.19 -15.29
CA LEU A 297 -18.61 -0.81 -15.79
C LEU A 297 -18.79 0.71 -15.85
N SER A 298 -18.07 1.49 -15.04
CA SER A 298 -18.04 2.95 -15.15
C SER A 298 -17.64 3.43 -16.55
N SER A 299 -16.76 2.71 -17.24
CA SER A 299 -16.40 3.03 -18.63
C SER A 299 -17.60 2.94 -19.58
N VAL A 300 -18.53 2.01 -19.35
CA VAL A 300 -19.77 1.93 -20.14
C VAL A 300 -20.63 3.15 -19.81
N TYR A 301 -20.92 3.38 -18.53
CA TYR A 301 -21.77 4.49 -18.09
C TYR A 301 -21.27 5.87 -18.52
N ASP A 302 -19.96 6.09 -18.55
CA ASP A 302 -19.40 7.38 -18.97
C ASP A 302 -19.45 7.58 -20.47
N LYS A 303 -19.15 6.53 -21.26
CA LYS A 303 -19.10 6.63 -22.73
C LYS A 303 -20.48 6.70 -23.35
N ILE A 304 -21.50 6.04 -22.78
CA ILE A 304 -22.86 6.11 -23.32
C ILE A 304 -23.51 7.49 -23.16
N LYS A 305 -23.00 8.37 -22.28
CA LYS A 305 -23.55 9.73 -22.07
C LYS A 305 -23.57 10.60 -23.33
N SER A 306 -22.72 10.30 -24.32
CA SER A 306 -22.70 11.00 -25.61
C SER A 306 -23.80 10.54 -26.57
N LEU A 307 -24.49 9.44 -26.28
CA LEU A 307 -25.54 8.87 -27.12
C LEU A 307 -26.89 9.58 -26.91
N PRO A 308 -27.84 9.44 -27.85
CA PRO A 308 -29.24 9.82 -27.63
C PRO A 308 -29.85 9.08 -26.43
N ALA A 309 -30.75 9.75 -25.69
CA ALA A 309 -31.37 9.21 -24.48
C ALA A 309 -32.05 7.84 -24.70
N SER A 310 -32.70 7.62 -25.84
CA SER A 310 -33.36 6.34 -26.14
C SER A 310 -32.39 5.16 -26.22
N GLN A 311 -31.19 5.37 -26.78
CA GLN A 311 -30.15 4.33 -26.84
C GLN A 311 -29.49 4.12 -25.47
N GLN A 312 -29.30 5.19 -24.70
CA GLN A 312 -28.81 5.07 -23.32
C GLN A 312 -29.78 4.24 -22.47
N GLU A 313 -31.07 4.56 -22.52
CA GLU A 313 -32.10 3.84 -21.76
C GLU A 313 -32.18 2.35 -22.13
N GLU A 314 -32.02 2.01 -23.42
CA GLU A 314 -31.94 0.62 -23.86
C GLU A 314 -30.74 -0.11 -23.23
N ILE A 315 -29.55 0.49 -23.27
CA ILE A 315 -28.35 -0.11 -22.67
C ILE A 315 -28.49 -0.25 -21.14
N LEU A 316 -29.05 0.77 -20.48
CA LEU A 316 -29.30 0.74 -19.03
C LEU A 316 -30.29 -0.35 -18.64
N HIS A 317 -31.34 -0.55 -19.45
CA HIS A 317 -32.29 -1.63 -19.27
C HIS A 317 -31.62 -3.00 -19.45
N ASP A 318 -30.82 -3.19 -20.51
CA ASP A 318 -30.13 -4.46 -20.74
C ASP A 318 -29.13 -4.80 -19.61
N ILE A 319 -28.44 -3.79 -19.06
CA ILE A 319 -27.59 -3.95 -17.87
C ILE A 319 -28.44 -4.38 -16.66
N HIS A 320 -29.63 -3.79 -16.48
CA HIS A 320 -30.54 -4.18 -15.41
C HIS A 320 -31.00 -5.63 -15.56
N GLU A 321 -31.33 -6.06 -16.77
CA GLU A 321 -31.73 -7.44 -17.07
C GLU A 321 -30.63 -8.45 -16.75
N VAL A 322 -29.35 -8.13 -17.00
CA VAL A 322 -28.24 -9.01 -16.59
C VAL A 322 -28.30 -9.30 -15.08
N TYR A 323 -28.67 -8.32 -14.26
CA TYR A 323 -28.75 -8.51 -12.81
C TYR A 323 -29.87 -9.44 -12.35
N SER A 324 -30.93 -9.58 -13.14
CA SER A 324 -32.00 -10.56 -12.89
C SER A 324 -31.55 -12.00 -13.21
N HIS A 325 -30.55 -12.16 -14.08
CA HIS A 325 -30.07 -13.46 -14.55
C HIS A 325 -28.73 -13.89 -13.96
N ARG A 326 -27.90 -12.97 -13.46
CA ARG A 326 -26.63 -13.24 -12.78
C ARG A 326 -26.82 -13.33 -11.26
N PRO A 327 -25.90 -13.97 -10.50
CA PRO A 327 -25.96 -13.94 -9.04
C PRO A 327 -25.86 -12.50 -8.52
N GLU A 328 -26.36 -12.27 -7.31
CA GLU A 328 -26.10 -10.99 -6.63
C GLU A 328 -24.58 -10.80 -6.47
N MET A 329 -24.12 -9.56 -6.66
CA MET A 329 -22.72 -9.19 -6.53
C MET A 329 -22.50 -8.22 -5.37
N ALA A 330 -21.31 -8.26 -4.78
CA ALA A 330 -20.94 -7.33 -3.73
C ALA A 330 -20.99 -5.86 -4.19
N MET A 331 -21.34 -4.99 -3.25
CA MET A 331 -21.47 -3.54 -3.45
C MET A 331 -20.33 -2.80 -2.73
N VAL A 332 -19.79 -1.79 -3.40
CA VAL A 332 -18.89 -0.80 -2.81
C VAL A 332 -19.71 0.27 -2.07
N ASP A 333 -20.81 0.70 -2.68
CA ASP A 333 -21.81 1.61 -2.10
C ASP A 333 -23.20 1.20 -2.62
N SER A 334 -24.01 0.57 -1.77
CA SER A 334 -25.34 0.10 -2.13
C SER A 334 -26.34 1.23 -2.34
N VAL A 335 -26.18 2.38 -1.67
CA VAL A 335 -27.06 3.55 -1.80
C VAL A 335 -26.87 4.20 -3.17
N LYS A 336 -25.63 4.28 -3.64
CA LYS A 336 -25.29 4.85 -4.96
C LYS A 336 -25.32 3.82 -6.10
N GLY A 337 -25.57 2.55 -5.80
CA GLY A 337 -25.53 1.48 -6.81
C GLY A 337 -24.13 1.17 -7.34
N ILE A 338 -23.06 1.51 -6.61
CA ILE A 338 -21.68 1.24 -7.02
C ILE A 338 -21.33 -0.21 -6.67
N THR A 339 -21.11 -1.02 -7.71
CA THR A 339 -20.85 -2.46 -7.61
C THR A 339 -19.37 -2.79 -7.50
N ASN A 340 -19.03 -4.03 -7.15
CA ASN A 340 -17.64 -4.52 -7.18
C ASN A 340 -16.98 -4.42 -8.57
N LEU A 341 -17.76 -4.48 -9.64
CA LEU A 341 -17.27 -4.37 -11.02
C LEU A 341 -17.34 -2.95 -11.59
N HIS A 342 -17.61 -1.93 -10.75
CA HIS A 342 -17.77 -0.55 -11.20
C HIS A 342 -16.43 0.06 -11.60
N ILE A 343 -15.42 0.01 -10.73
CA ILE A 343 -14.05 0.52 -10.96
C ILE A 343 -13.04 -0.50 -10.42
N PRO A 344 -11.96 -0.84 -11.17
CA PRO A 344 -11.00 -1.88 -10.80
C PRO A 344 -10.19 -1.60 -9.52
N SER A 345 -10.13 -0.34 -9.08
CA SER A 345 -9.39 0.09 -7.88
C SER A 345 -10.21 0.10 -6.60
N ASP A 346 -11.53 -0.13 -6.65
CA ASP A 346 -12.38 0.03 -5.47
C ASP A 346 -12.24 -1.14 -4.47
N VAL A 347 -12.09 -2.37 -4.98
CA VAL A 347 -11.97 -3.59 -4.17
C VAL A 347 -10.59 -4.21 -4.38
N ILE A 348 -9.67 -3.86 -3.48
CA ILE A 348 -8.27 -4.30 -3.53
C ILE A 348 -8.09 -5.50 -2.58
N VAL A 349 -7.59 -6.63 -3.09
CA VAL A 349 -7.56 -7.92 -2.39
C VAL A 349 -6.95 -7.91 -0.99
N ASP A 350 -5.83 -7.21 -0.81
CA ASP A 350 -5.10 -7.11 0.46
C ASP A 350 -5.90 -6.40 1.55
N ALA A 351 -6.70 -5.39 1.23
CA ALA A 351 -7.57 -4.70 2.20
C ALA A 351 -8.97 -5.33 2.30
N SER A 352 -9.54 -5.75 1.16
CA SER A 352 -10.91 -6.25 1.06
C SER A 352 -11.09 -7.65 1.66
N MET A 353 -10.11 -8.55 1.51
CA MET A 353 -10.18 -9.88 2.10
C MET A 353 -10.15 -9.85 3.63
N PRO A 354 -9.23 -9.13 4.30
CA PRO A 354 -9.29 -8.98 5.75
C PRO A 354 -10.56 -8.28 6.23
N ALA A 355 -11.06 -7.27 5.51
CA ALA A 355 -12.32 -6.61 5.86
C ALA A 355 -13.51 -7.59 5.83
N MET A 356 -13.61 -8.41 4.79
CA MET A 356 -14.61 -9.47 4.66
C MET A 356 -14.44 -10.52 5.79
N ILE A 357 -13.22 -10.98 6.06
CA ILE A 357 -12.95 -11.99 7.08
C ILE A 357 -13.28 -11.48 8.49
N ARG A 358 -12.87 -10.25 8.82
CA ARG A 358 -13.20 -9.61 10.10
C ARG A 358 -14.70 -9.46 10.31
N ASN A 359 -15.43 -9.23 9.22
CA ASN A 359 -16.86 -8.97 9.22
C ASN A 359 -17.66 -10.27 9.03
N SER A 360 -17.36 -11.31 9.83
CA SER A 360 -18.05 -12.61 9.82
C SER A 360 -17.93 -13.39 8.51
N GLY A 361 -16.98 -13.04 7.63
CA GLY A 361 -16.91 -13.60 6.29
C GLY A 361 -17.96 -13.03 5.35
N GLN A 362 -18.39 -11.78 5.53
CA GLN A 362 -19.51 -11.19 4.80
C GLN A 362 -19.18 -9.87 4.12
N MET A 363 -19.83 -9.61 3.00
CA MET A 363 -19.78 -8.34 2.26
C MET A 363 -21.19 -7.77 2.07
N TRP A 364 -21.29 -6.51 1.62
CA TRP A 364 -22.55 -5.81 1.47
C TRP A 364 -23.22 -6.11 0.13
N GLY A 365 -24.49 -6.51 0.16
CA GLY A 365 -25.33 -6.72 -1.01
C GLY A 365 -26.09 -5.46 -1.45
N ARG A 366 -26.93 -5.61 -2.47
CA ARG A 366 -27.75 -4.52 -3.04
C ARG A 366 -28.76 -3.95 -2.06
N ASP A 367 -29.26 -4.79 -1.17
CA ASP A 367 -30.19 -4.41 -0.11
C ASP A 367 -29.50 -3.69 1.07
N GLY A 368 -28.20 -3.44 0.98
CA GLY A 368 -27.41 -2.80 2.04
C GLY A 368 -27.20 -3.70 3.26
N LYS A 369 -27.39 -5.02 3.14
CA LYS A 369 -27.15 -5.99 4.22
C LYS A 369 -25.90 -6.81 3.95
N GLN A 370 -25.32 -7.32 5.03
CA GLN A 370 -24.16 -8.20 4.97
C GLN A 370 -24.60 -9.63 4.65
N LYS A 371 -23.89 -10.29 3.73
CA LYS A 371 -24.19 -11.64 3.24
C LYS A 371 -22.91 -12.44 3.06
N ASP A 372 -23.03 -13.75 3.20
CA ASP A 372 -21.96 -14.69 2.85
C ASP A 372 -21.58 -14.53 1.37
N THR A 373 -20.29 -14.67 1.06
CA THR A 373 -19.75 -14.37 -0.28
C THR A 373 -18.74 -15.42 -0.76
N LYS A 374 -18.78 -15.69 -2.07
CA LYS A 374 -17.70 -16.35 -2.80
C LYS A 374 -16.71 -15.27 -3.21
N ALA A 375 -15.57 -15.23 -2.51
CA ALA A 375 -14.48 -14.32 -2.79
C ALA A 375 -13.61 -14.86 -3.93
N VAL A 376 -13.90 -14.43 -5.16
CA VAL A 376 -13.17 -14.86 -6.36
C VAL A 376 -11.83 -14.14 -6.45
N MET A 377 -10.76 -14.94 -6.44
CA MET A 377 -9.36 -14.53 -6.64
C MET A 377 -8.77 -15.48 -7.69
N PRO A 378 -8.83 -15.14 -8.99
CA PRO A 378 -8.53 -16.11 -10.05
C PRO A 378 -7.15 -16.76 -9.92
N GLU A 379 -6.13 -15.97 -9.53
CA GLU A 379 -4.77 -16.46 -9.34
C GLU A 379 -4.60 -17.26 -8.04
N SER A 380 -4.30 -18.56 -8.17
CA SER A 380 -4.24 -19.47 -7.02
C SER A 380 -3.01 -19.27 -6.13
N THR A 381 -1.92 -18.67 -6.65
CA THR A 381 -0.64 -18.50 -5.93
C THR A 381 -0.84 -18.05 -4.48
N TYR A 382 -1.66 -17.02 -4.27
CA TYR A 382 -1.90 -16.42 -2.94
C TYR A 382 -3.34 -16.54 -2.44
N ALA A 383 -4.30 -16.98 -3.26
CA ALA A 383 -5.70 -17.11 -2.83
C ALA A 383 -5.86 -18.15 -1.69
N ARG A 384 -5.01 -19.18 -1.70
CA ARG A 384 -5.07 -20.34 -0.81
C ARG A 384 -4.95 -19.98 0.68
N ILE A 385 -4.12 -18.98 1.02
CA ILE A 385 -3.96 -18.54 2.42
C ILE A 385 -5.25 -17.95 3.01
N TYR A 386 -6.03 -17.23 2.21
CA TYR A 386 -7.30 -16.68 2.68
C TYR A 386 -8.34 -17.77 2.89
N GLN A 387 -8.37 -18.79 2.03
CA GLN A 387 -9.23 -19.96 2.23
C GLN A 387 -8.90 -20.66 3.56
N GLU A 388 -7.60 -20.79 3.88
CA GLU A 388 -7.16 -21.43 5.12
C GLU A 388 -7.59 -20.64 6.35
N MET A 389 -7.51 -19.31 6.32
CA MET A 389 -8.03 -18.46 7.41
C MET A 389 -9.56 -18.49 7.51
N ILE A 390 -10.28 -18.49 6.39
CA ILE A 390 -11.75 -18.64 6.38
C ILE A 390 -12.14 -19.96 7.07
N ASN A 391 -11.49 -21.07 6.71
CA ASN A 391 -11.73 -22.37 7.33
C ASN A 391 -11.39 -22.37 8.83
N PHE A 392 -10.29 -21.72 9.20
CA PHE A 392 -9.88 -21.54 10.59
C PHE A 392 -10.95 -20.82 11.40
N CYS A 393 -11.46 -19.69 10.90
CA CYS A 393 -12.49 -18.91 11.59
C CYS A 393 -13.85 -19.63 11.66
N LYS A 394 -14.24 -20.37 10.61
CA LYS A 394 -15.42 -21.23 10.66
C LYS A 394 -15.32 -22.27 11.77
N THR A 395 -14.13 -22.83 12.00
CA THR A 395 -13.90 -23.90 12.98
C THR A 395 -13.75 -23.38 14.40
N ASN A 396 -12.98 -22.30 14.58
CA ASN A 396 -12.55 -21.80 15.89
C ASN A 396 -13.29 -20.53 16.35
N GLY A 397 -14.17 -19.99 15.51
CA GLY A 397 -14.78 -18.68 15.73
C GLY A 397 -13.89 -17.51 15.30
N ALA A 398 -14.33 -16.30 15.60
CA ALA A 398 -13.54 -15.09 15.33
C ALA A 398 -12.30 -15.03 16.22
N PHE A 399 -11.23 -14.38 15.74
CA PHE A 399 -10.08 -14.05 16.59
C PHE A 399 -10.49 -13.11 17.74
N ASP A 400 -9.78 -13.22 18.87
CA ASP A 400 -9.98 -12.39 20.05
C ASP A 400 -8.79 -11.43 20.27
N PRO A 401 -8.95 -10.12 19.98
CA PRO A 401 -7.91 -9.11 20.15
C PRO A 401 -7.34 -9.01 21.57
N THR A 402 -8.09 -9.44 22.59
CA THR A 402 -7.69 -9.34 24.00
C THR A 402 -6.64 -10.37 24.39
N THR A 403 -6.63 -11.53 23.72
CA THR A 403 -5.77 -12.68 24.07
C THR A 403 -4.82 -13.09 22.95
N MET A 404 -5.14 -12.77 21.69
CA MET A 404 -4.37 -13.24 20.54
C MET A 404 -2.93 -12.73 20.53
N GLY A 405 -2.04 -13.59 20.00
CA GLY A 405 -0.66 -13.25 19.69
C GLY A 405 -0.55 -12.27 18.52
N SER A 406 0.64 -12.16 17.95
CA SER A 406 0.96 -11.29 16.82
C SER A 406 1.71 -12.02 15.72
N VAL A 407 1.46 -11.63 14.46
CA VAL A 407 2.19 -12.14 13.30
C VAL A 407 2.90 -10.98 12.58
N PRO A 408 4.10 -10.58 13.03
CA PRO A 408 4.93 -9.63 12.30
C PRO A 408 5.43 -10.22 10.97
N ASN A 409 5.93 -9.36 10.09
CA ASN A 409 6.42 -9.76 8.77
C ASN A 409 7.83 -9.20 8.47
N VAL A 410 8.68 -10.08 7.94
CA VAL A 410 9.93 -9.73 7.27
C VAL A 410 9.76 -10.00 5.78
N GLY A 411 9.68 -8.94 4.98
CA GLY A 411 9.28 -9.01 3.58
C GLY A 411 10.40 -8.69 2.60
N LEU A 412 10.64 -9.59 1.64
CA LEU A 412 11.54 -9.35 0.51
C LEU A 412 10.90 -8.33 -0.44
N MET A 413 11.54 -7.17 -0.63
CA MET A 413 11.00 -6.13 -1.53
C MET A 413 12.04 -5.25 -2.22
N ALA A 414 13.29 -5.25 -1.73
CA ALA A 414 14.32 -4.36 -2.24
C ALA A 414 14.52 -4.51 -3.74
N GLN A 415 14.76 -3.40 -4.44
CA GLN A 415 15.03 -3.37 -5.89
C GLN A 415 13.90 -3.97 -6.75
N LYS A 416 12.65 -3.74 -6.34
CA LYS A 416 11.43 -4.19 -7.05
C LYS A 416 11.37 -5.70 -7.22
N ALA A 417 11.67 -6.43 -6.14
CA ALA A 417 11.67 -7.90 -6.13
C ALA A 417 10.33 -8.48 -6.61
N GLU A 418 10.42 -9.60 -7.34
CA GLU A 418 9.29 -10.44 -7.76
C GLU A 418 8.28 -9.69 -8.66
N GLU A 419 6.97 -9.80 -8.38
CA GLU A 419 5.90 -9.26 -9.22
C GLU A 419 5.91 -7.73 -9.30
N TYR A 420 6.44 -7.02 -8.29
CA TYR A 420 6.45 -5.55 -8.25
C TYR A 420 7.40 -4.95 -9.29
N GLY A 421 8.35 -5.73 -9.79
CA GLY A 421 9.25 -5.37 -10.89
C GLY A 421 8.75 -5.82 -12.26
N SER A 422 7.59 -6.47 -12.37
CA SER A 422 7.20 -7.22 -13.58
C SER A 422 6.46 -6.42 -14.66
N HIS A 423 6.03 -5.19 -14.37
CA HIS A 423 5.10 -4.44 -15.22
C HIS A 423 5.62 -4.24 -16.65
N ASP A 424 6.90 -3.93 -16.79
CA ASP A 424 7.55 -3.70 -18.09
C ASP A 424 7.96 -5.00 -18.81
N LYS A 425 7.58 -6.15 -18.23
CA LYS A 425 7.79 -7.54 -18.70
C LYS A 425 6.47 -8.33 -18.72
N THR A 426 5.34 -7.64 -18.71
CA THR A 426 4.00 -8.24 -18.77
C THR A 426 3.37 -7.88 -20.11
N PHE A 427 2.84 -8.87 -20.81
CA PHE A 427 2.34 -8.73 -22.17
C PHE A 427 1.02 -9.49 -22.32
N GLU A 428 0.04 -8.85 -22.96
CA GLU A 428 -1.15 -9.52 -23.48
C GLU A 428 -0.84 -10.05 -24.88
N MET A 429 -0.99 -11.35 -25.10
CA MET A 429 -0.67 -11.99 -26.36
C MET A 429 -1.70 -11.60 -27.43
N LYS A 430 -1.22 -11.26 -28.63
CA LYS A 430 -2.08 -10.85 -29.76
C LYS A 430 -2.30 -11.95 -30.79
N ALA A 431 -1.56 -13.05 -30.68
CA ALA A 431 -1.65 -14.21 -31.55
C ALA A 431 -1.15 -15.44 -30.81
N ASP A 432 -1.53 -16.61 -31.30
CA ASP A 432 -1.03 -17.88 -30.77
C ASP A 432 0.43 -18.11 -31.15
N GLY A 433 1.18 -18.74 -30.25
CA GLY A 433 2.57 -19.07 -30.50
C GLY A 433 3.31 -19.54 -29.25
N ILE A 434 4.60 -19.25 -29.22
CA ILE A 434 5.49 -19.62 -28.12
C ILE A 434 6.16 -18.36 -27.57
N MET A 435 6.03 -18.14 -26.27
CA MET A 435 6.87 -17.19 -25.54
C MET A 435 8.09 -17.92 -24.99
N ARG A 436 9.29 -17.41 -25.27
CA ARG A 436 10.54 -17.98 -24.77
C ARG A 436 11.49 -16.93 -24.20
N VAL A 437 12.28 -17.35 -23.22
CA VAL A 437 13.39 -16.57 -22.67
C VAL A 437 14.69 -17.25 -23.08
N VAL A 438 15.51 -16.52 -23.82
CA VAL A 438 16.77 -17.03 -24.38
C VAL A 438 17.95 -16.26 -23.82
N LEU A 439 19.03 -16.96 -23.50
CA LEU A 439 20.32 -16.36 -23.16
C LEU A 439 20.98 -15.77 -24.42
N ALA A 440 22.00 -14.92 -24.21
CA ALA A 440 22.79 -14.34 -25.29
C ALA A 440 23.40 -15.38 -26.24
N ASP A 441 23.75 -16.57 -25.75
CA ASP A 441 24.30 -17.69 -26.54
C ASP A 441 23.25 -18.50 -27.33
N GLY A 442 21.97 -18.16 -27.21
CA GLY A 442 20.85 -18.84 -27.87
C GLY A 442 20.21 -19.96 -27.04
N THR A 443 20.72 -20.27 -25.85
CA THR A 443 20.12 -21.28 -24.95
C THR A 443 18.75 -20.83 -24.47
N VAL A 444 17.72 -21.65 -24.70
CA VAL A 444 16.36 -21.42 -24.17
C VAL A 444 16.32 -21.84 -22.69
N LYS A 445 15.91 -20.92 -21.81
CA LYS A 445 15.76 -21.17 -20.37
C LYS A 445 14.32 -21.41 -19.93
N ILE A 446 13.39 -20.66 -20.51
CA ILE A 446 11.95 -20.73 -20.22
C ILE A 446 11.21 -20.78 -21.55
N GLN A 447 10.17 -21.61 -21.62
CA GLN A 447 9.32 -21.72 -22.81
C GLN A 447 7.87 -22.04 -22.43
N HIS A 448 6.92 -21.29 -22.99
CA HIS A 448 5.48 -21.48 -22.82
C HIS A 448 4.77 -21.41 -24.17
N GLU A 449 3.86 -22.36 -24.41
CA GLU A 449 2.83 -22.20 -25.43
C GLU A 449 1.77 -21.21 -24.92
N VAL A 450 1.39 -20.27 -25.77
CA VAL A 450 0.43 -19.21 -25.42
C VAL A 450 -0.57 -19.00 -26.54
N GLU A 451 -1.78 -18.59 -26.17
CA GLU A 451 -2.87 -18.26 -27.10
C GLU A 451 -3.14 -16.75 -27.12
N ALA A 452 -3.81 -16.26 -28.17
CA ALA A 452 -4.25 -14.87 -28.21
C ALA A 452 -5.14 -14.53 -26.99
N GLY A 453 -4.88 -13.38 -26.35
CA GLY A 453 -5.54 -12.93 -25.12
C GLY A 453 -4.87 -13.39 -23.83
N ASP A 454 -3.97 -14.38 -23.87
CA ASP A 454 -3.23 -14.81 -22.68
C ASP A 454 -2.35 -13.70 -22.13
N ILE A 455 -2.18 -13.68 -20.81
CA ILE A 455 -1.30 -12.74 -20.14
C ILE A 455 0.00 -13.47 -19.82
N TRP A 456 1.10 -13.09 -20.45
CA TRP A 456 2.44 -13.61 -20.13
C TRP A 456 3.21 -12.60 -19.28
N ARG A 457 3.98 -13.07 -18.31
CA ARG A 457 4.75 -12.23 -17.38
C ARG A 457 6.11 -12.84 -17.05
N ALA A 458 7.11 -11.97 -16.85
CA ALA A 458 8.36 -12.34 -16.19
C ALA A 458 8.70 -11.47 -14.97
N CYS A 459 9.36 -12.10 -13.99
CA CYS A 459 9.76 -11.51 -12.71
C CYS A 459 11.28 -11.64 -12.49
N GLN A 460 11.83 -10.78 -11.63
CA GLN A 460 13.25 -10.72 -11.30
C GLN A 460 13.45 -10.52 -9.80
N THR A 461 14.36 -11.30 -9.20
CA THR A 461 14.75 -11.12 -7.80
C THR A 461 16.27 -11.24 -7.67
N LYS A 462 16.91 -10.16 -7.24
CA LYS A 462 18.37 -10.07 -7.16
C LYS A 462 18.90 -10.74 -5.90
N ASP A 463 20.11 -11.26 -5.99
CA ASP A 463 20.73 -12.01 -4.91
C ASP A 463 20.97 -11.19 -3.63
N ALA A 464 21.52 -9.98 -3.77
CA ALA A 464 21.81 -9.11 -2.63
C ALA A 464 20.55 -8.79 -1.78
N PRO A 465 19.40 -8.42 -2.37
CA PRO A 465 18.12 -8.36 -1.66
C PRO A 465 17.74 -9.64 -0.90
N ILE A 466 17.95 -10.83 -1.47
CA ILE A 466 17.61 -12.10 -0.83
C ILE A 466 18.51 -12.33 0.40
N ARG A 467 19.82 -12.08 0.27
CA ARG A 467 20.78 -12.24 1.36
C ARG A 467 20.49 -11.26 2.51
N ASP A 468 20.15 -10.01 2.21
CA ASP A 468 19.71 -9.03 3.20
C ASP A 468 18.39 -9.44 3.89
N TRP A 469 17.43 -9.99 3.13
CA TRP A 469 16.16 -10.48 3.65
C TRP A 469 16.34 -11.63 4.66
N VAL A 470 17.22 -12.59 4.35
CA VAL A 470 17.59 -13.68 5.29
C VAL A 470 18.25 -13.12 6.55
N LYS A 471 19.19 -12.19 6.40
CA LYS A 471 19.85 -11.51 7.53
C LYS A 471 18.83 -10.79 8.42
N LEU A 472 17.88 -10.07 7.84
CA LEU A 472 16.83 -9.35 8.58
C LEU A 472 15.93 -10.33 9.34
N ALA A 473 15.57 -11.46 8.72
CA ALA A 473 14.76 -12.50 9.37
C ALA A 473 15.44 -13.08 10.62
N VAL A 474 16.73 -13.44 10.51
CA VAL A 474 17.52 -13.94 11.65
C VAL A 474 17.65 -12.87 12.74
N THR A 475 17.90 -11.62 12.33
CA THR A 475 18.02 -10.48 13.25
C THR A 475 16.73 -10.29 14.06
N ARG A 476 15.57 -10.30 13.40
CA ARG A 476 14.27 -10.13 14.06
C ARG A 476 13.90 -11.32 14.94
N ALA A 477 14.16 -12.55 14.50
CA ALA A 477 13.95 -13.75 15.32
C ALA A 477 14.76 -13.68 16.62
N ARG A 478 16.04 -13.27 16.53
CA ARG A 478 16.92 -13.10 17.69
C ARG A 478 16.51 -11.97 18.61
N GLN A 479 16.22 -10.79 18.07
CA GLN A 479 15.85 -9.61 18.87
C GLN A 479 14.51 -9.81 19.61
N SER A 480 13.58 -10.55 19.03
CA SER A 480 12.24 -10.77 19.62
C SER A 480 12.09 -12.09 20.37
N GLY A 481 13.03 -13.03 20.25
CA GLY A 481 12.89 -14.38 20.80
C GLY A 481 11.68 -15.15 20.22
N THR A 482 11.28 -14.84 18.99
CA THR A 482 10.07 -15.37 18.36
C THR A 482 10.42 -16.30 17.19
N PRO A 483 9.74 -17.46 17.03
CA PRO A 483 9.94 -18.32 15.88
C PRO A 483 9.68 -17.60 14.56
N ALA A 484 10.51 -17.86 13.55
CA ALA A 484 10.36 -17.30 12.21
C ALA A 484 10.14 -18.40 11.18
N VAL A 485 9.14 -18.21 10.33
CA VAL A 485 8.78 -19.17 9.29
C VAL A 485 8.97 -18.49 7.94
N PHE A 486 9.80 -19.08 7.09
CA PHE A 486 9.89 -18.75 5.66
C PHE A 486 8.73 -19.43 4.92
N TRP A 487 7.89 -18.63 4.27
CA TRP A 487 6.72 -19.13 3.55
C TRP A 487 7.15 -19.31 2.10
N LEU A 488 7.52 -20.54 1.75
CA LEU A 488 8.05 -20.90 0.43
C LEU A 488 7.36 -22.19 -0.03
N ASP A 489 6.59 -22.09 -1.10
CA ASP A 489 5.80 -23.17 -1.66
C ASP A 489 6.69 -24.10 -2.51
N PRO A 490 6.88 -25.38 -2.14
CA PRO A 490 7.73 -26.29 -2.89
C PRO A 490 7.20 -26.60 -4.31
N GLU A 491 5.91 -26.38 -4.57
CA GLU A 491 5.31 -26.58 -5.90
C GLU A 491 5.62 -25.43 -6.86
N ARG A 492 5.99 -24.24 -6.35
CA ARG A 492 6.38 -23.09 -7.16
C ARG A 492 7.83 -23.15 -7.62
N ALA A 493 8.07 -22.89 -8.90
CA ALA A 493 9.43 -22.89 -9.43
C ALA A 493 10.29 -21.76 -8.84
N HIS A 494 9.69 -20.58 -8.65
CA HIS A 494 10.34 -19.43 -8.04
C HIS A 494 10.79 -19.72 -6.60
N ASP A 495 9.86 -20.18 -5.77
CA ASP A 495 10.12 -20.44 -4.35
C ASP A 495 11.13 -21.56 -4.15
N ARG A 496 11.22 -22.54 -5.06
CA ARG A 496 12.31 -23.52 -5.05
C ARG A 496 13.68 -22.86 -5.25
N GLN A 497 13.81 -21.87 -6.14
CA GLN A 497 15.05 -21.11 -6.28
C GLN A 497 15.36 -20.28 -5.02
N LEU A 498 14.35 -19.63 -4.44
CA LEU A 498 14.52 -18.89 -3.18
C LEU A 498 14.93 -19.80 -2.03
N LYS A 499 14.34 -20.99 -1.92
CA LYS A 499 14.68 -21.96 -0.88
C LYS A 499 16.15 -22.35 -0.91
N LEU A 500 16.72 -22.58 -2.09
CA LEU A 500 18.15 -22.89 -2.23
C LEU A 500 19.03 -21.76 -1.65
N LYS A 501 18.65 -20.51 -1.88
CA LYS A 501 19.36 -19.33 -1.36
C LYS A 501 19.16 -19.16 0.15
N VAL A 502 17.93 -19.36 0.65
CA VAL A 502 17.63 -19.33 2.09
C VAL A 502 18.45 -20.38 2.83
N ASP A 503 18.45 -21.64 2.35
CA ASP A 503 19.20 -22.74 2.97
C ASP A 503 20.71 -22.46 2.98
N ALA A 504 21.25 -21.80 1.96
CA ALA A 504 22.66 -21.39 1.90
C ALA A 504 22.95 -20.24 2.87
N TYR A 505 22.18 -19.15 2.82
CA TYR A 505 22.47 -17.93 3.58
C TYR A 505 22.16 -18.04 5.07
N LEU A 506 21.26 -18.94 5.48
CA LEU A 506 21.07 -19.25 6.90
C LEU A 506 22.35 -19.81 7.56
N GLN A 507 23.22 -20.47 6.79
CA GLN A 507 24.50 -21.01 7.31
C GLN A 507 25.54 -19.93 7.61
N GLU A 508 25.33 -18.71 7.12
CA GLU A 508 26.22 -17.57 7.35
C GLU A 508 25.91 -16.84 8.66
N HIS A 509 24.91 -17.30 9.41
CA HIS A 509 24.44 -16.67 10.63
C HIS A 509 24.49 -17.63 11.81
N ASP A 510 24.67 -17.09 13.02
CA ASP A 510 24.48 -17.86 14.24
C ASP A 510 22.97 -18.13 14.43
N LEU A 511 22.58 -19.40 14.41
CA LEU A 511 21.21 -19.86 14.61
C LEU A 511 20.96 -20.44 16.01
N ASN A 512 21.97 -20.45 16.89
CA ASN A 512 21.83 -21.01 18.23
C ASN A 512 20.71 -20.31 19.00
N GLY A 513 19.77 -21.09 19.52
CA GLY A 513 18.61 -20.63 20.28
C GLY A 513 17.46 -20.06 19.43
N LEU A 514 17.52 -20.14 18.10
CA LEU A 514 16.45 -19.67 17.21
C LEU A 514 15.60 -20.84 16.69
N ASP A 515 14.30 -20.64 16.56
CA ASP A 515 13.37 -21.55 15.87
C ASP A 515 13.05 -20.96 14.49
N ILE A 516 13.79 -21.39 13.47
CA ILE A 516 13.62 -20.95 12.07
C ILE A 516 13.20 -22.14 11.24
N ARG A 517 12.11 -21.98 10.48
CA ARG A 517 11.50 -23.05 9.67
C ARG A 517 11.23 -22.57 8.26
N VAL A 518 11.11 -23.51 7.32
CA VAL A 518 10.58 -23.28 5.98
C VAL A 518 9.33 -24.15 5.83
N MET A 519 8.21 -23.56 5.41
CA MET A 519 6.91 -24.23 5.25
C MET A 519 6.24 -23.72 3.97
N ASP A 520 5.35 -24.53 3.40
CA ASP A 520 4.44 -24.00 2.36
C ASP A 520 3.48 -22.96 2.95
N TYR A 521 2.77 -22.23 2.08
CA TYR A 521 1.94 -21.10 2.52
C TYR A 521 0.77 -21.51 3.44
N ASN A 522 0.13 -22.65 3.16
CA ASN A 522 -1.02 -23.14 3.92
C ASN A 522 -0.56 -23.68 5.28
N GLU A 523 0.53 -24.45 5.30
CA GLU A 523 1.16 -24.92 6.53
C GLU A 523 1.59 -23.74 7.42
N ALA A 524 2.25 -22.74 6.82
CA ALA A 524 2.77 -21.59 7.54
C ALA A 524 1.66 -20.72 8.14
N ILE A 525 0.59 -20.43 7.39
CA ILE A 525 -0.53 -19.66 7.92
C ILE A 525 -1.29 -20.45 8.99
N ARG A 526 -1.50 -21.76 8.79
CA ARG A 526 -2.13 -22.63 9.80
C ARG A 526 -1.32 -22.63 11.09
N PHE A 527 -0.01 -22.88 11.01
CA PHE A 527 0.89 -22.86 12.16
C PHE A 527 0.85 -21.51 12.89
N SER A 528 0.85 -20.41 12.14
CA SER A 528 0.79 -19.05 12.69
C SER A 528 -0.52 -18.80 13.42
N MET A 529 -1.68 -19.14 12.82
CA MET A 529 -3.00 -18.96 13.43
C MET A 529 -3.22 -19.84 14.66
N GLU A 530 -2.73 -21.09 14.66
CA GLU A 530 -2.76 -21.97 15.82
C GLU A 530 -1.92 -21.37 16.97
N ARG A 531 -0.75 -20.80 16.70
CA ARG A 531 0.02 -20.10 17.73
C ARG A 531 -0.69 -18.83 18.21
N MET A 532 -1.25 -18.07 17.28
CA MET A 532 -1.90 -16.80 17.53
C MET A 532 -3.10 -16.93 18.47
N ILE A 533 -3.99 -17.92 18.26
CA ILE A 533 -5.14 -18.16 19.16
C ILE A 533 -4.71 -18.60 20.57
N ARG A 534 -3.47 -19.09 20.73
CA ARG A 534 -2.87 -19.47 22.01
C ARG A 534 -2.02 -18.32 22.61
N GLY A 535 -2.19 -17.10 22.12
CA GLY A 535 -1.47 -15.92 22.60
C GLY A 535 0.03 -15.89 22.26
N LYS A 536 0.48 -16.70 21.31
CA LYS A 536 1.89 -16.80 20.90
C LYS A 536 2.14 -16.11 19.57
N ASP A 537 3.33 -15.53 19.44
CA ASP A 537 3.73 -14.77 18.26
C ASP A 537 4.47 -15.66 17.24
N THR A 538 4.42 -15.29 15.95
CA THR A 538 5.15 -15.99 14.87
C THR A 538 5.59 -14.98 13.83
N ILE A 539 6.88 -14.92 13.49
CA ILE A 539 7.35 -14.06 12.40
C ILE A 539 7.08 -14.75 11.07
N SER A 540 6.34 -14.08 10.19
CA SER A 540 6.22 -14.48 8.78
C SER A 540 7.38 -13.90 7.98
N VAL A 541 8.12 -14.73 7.26
CA VAL A 541 9.25 -14.32 6.41
C VAL A 541 8.87 -14.65 4.98
N THR A 542 8.56 -13.64 4.17
CA THR A 542 7.83 -13.85 2.92
C THR A 542 8.38 -13.03 1.74
N GLY A 543 8.02 -13.45 0.53
CA GLY A 543 8.12 -12.63 -0.68
C GLY A 543 7.29 -11.33 -0.59
N ASN A 544 7.37 -10.52 -1.64
CA ASN A 544 6.86 -9.16 -1.73
C ASN A 544 5.33 -9.08 -1.72
N VAL A 545 4.64 -9.97 -2.46
CA VAL A 545 3.17 -9.98 -2.50
C VAL A 545 2.61 -10.44 -1.15
N LEU A 546 3.13 -11.53 -0.58
CA LEU A 546 2.71 -12.02 0.74
C LEU A 546 3.03 -11.01 1.85
N ARG A 547 4.14 -10.26 1.75
CA ARG A 547 4.42 -9.14 2.66
C ARG A 547 3.24 -8.19 2.70
N ASP A 548 2.73 -7.77 1.54
CA ASP A 548 1.57 -6.87 1.50
C ASP A 548 0.34 -7.53 2.10
N TYR A 549 0.00 -8.74 1.67
CA TYR A 549 -1.23 -9.41 2.07
C TYR A 549 -1.28 -9.67 3.57
N LEU A 550 -0.18 -10.15 4.16
CA LEU A 550 -0.12 -10.51 5.57
C LEU A 550 -0.02 -9.28 6.49
N THR A 551 0.60 -8.19 6.01
CA THR A 551 0.70 -6.94 6.78
C THR A 551 -0.57 -6.09 6.73
N ASP A 552 -1.56 -6.45 5.91
CA ASP A 552 -2.94 -6.04 6.10
C ASP A 552 -3.75 -7.07 6.90
N LEU A 553 -3.63 -8.36 6.57
CA LEU A 553 -4.45 -9.42 7.14
C LEU A 553 -4.35 -9.51 8.66
N PHE A 554 -3.17 -9.76 9.20
CA PHE A 554 -3.03 -9.95 10.64
C PHE A 554 -3.27 -8.66 11.43
N PRO A 555 -2.72 -7.49 11.04
CA PRO A 555 -2.99 -6.24 11.73
C PRO A 555 -4.48 -5.85 11.77
N ILE A 556 -5.25 -6.13 10.72
CA ILE A 556 -6.70 -5.87 10.74
C ILE A 556 -7.42 -6.76 11.77
N MET A 557 -7.00 -8.01 11.96
CA MET A 557 -7.54 -8.89 13.01
C MET A 557 -7.03 -8.51 14.41
N GLU A 558 -5.79 -8.04 14.52
CA GLU A 558 -5.15 -7.73 15.80
C GLU A 558 -5.53 -6.37 16.35
N LEU A 559 -5.63 -5.37 15.47
CA LEU A 559 -5.69 -3.95 15.82
C LEU A 559 -6.91 -3.25 15.21
N GLY A 560 -7.68 -3.94 14.36
CA GLY A 560 -8.83 -3.39 13.65
C GLY A 560 -8.45 -2.52 12.45
N THR A 561 -7.16 -2.33 12.18
CA THR A 561 -6.62 -1.52 11.08
C THR A 561 -5.13 -1.84 10.89
N SER A 562 -4.65 -1.79 9.65
CA SER A 562 -3.21 -1.89 9.30
C SER A 562 -2.46 -0.55 9.39
N ALA A 563 -3.16 0.56 9.63
CA ALA A 563 -2.55 1.89 9.73
C ALA A 563 -1.71 2.08 11.02
N LYS A 564 -1.90 1.25 12.04
CA LYS A 564 -1.25 1.39 13.37
C LYS A 564 -0.02 0.48 13.51
N MET A 565 0.75 0.34 12.43
CA MET A 565 1.89 -0.57 12.34
C MET A 565 3.20 0.20 12.19
N LEU A 566 4.28 -0.33 12.74
CA LEU A 566 5.63 0.06 12.32
C LEU A 566 5.91 -0.54 10.95
N SER A 567 6.47 0.25 10.06
CA SER A 567 6.95 -0.19 8.75
C SER A 567 8.35 0.36 8.52
N ILE A 568 9.33 -0.40 8.99
CA ILE A 568 10.75 -0.05 8.96
C ILE A 568 11.36 -0.67 7.71
N VAL A 569 12.18 0.10 7.01
CA VAL A 569 12.94 -0.32 5.84
C VAL A 569 14.41 -0.05 6.12
N PRO A 570 15.15 -1.04 6.65
CA PRO A 570 16.61 -0.95 6.74
C PRO A 570 17.15 -0.90 5.32
N LEU A 571 17.65 0.26 4.89
CA LEU A 571 18.18 0.43 3.54
C LEU A 571 19.47 -0.37 3.42
N MET A 572 19.67 -1.06 2.30
CA MET A 572 20.83 -1.94 2.12
C MET A 572 22.17 -1.18 2.22
N ALA A 573 22.16 0.12 1.94
CA ALA A 573 23.33 0.99 2.08
C ALA A 573 23.70 1.32 3.54
N GLY A 574 22.84 0.98 4.50
CA GLY A 574 23.04 1.24 5.93
C GLY A 574 22.11 2.30 6.51
N GLY A 575 21.43 3.10 5.68
CA GLY A 575 20.43 4.07 6.10
C GLY A 575 19.11 3.45 6.58
N GLY A 576 18.11 4.27 6.88
CA GLY A 576 16.78 3.83 7.27
C GLY A 576 15.67 4.66 6.63
N MET A 577 14.61 3.99 6.21
CA MET A 577 13.34 4.61 5.84
C MET A 577 12.22 4.06 6.74
N TYR A 578 11.34 4.95 7.20
CA TYR A 578 10.27 4.66 8.14
C TYR A 578 8.95 5.08 7.51
N GLU A 579 8.19 4.10 7.01
CA GLU A 579 6.86 4.36 6.48
C GLU A 579 5.87 4.52 7.65
N THR A 580 5.12 5.61 7.64
CA THR A 580 4.19 5.98 8.73
C THR A 580 2.87 5.20 8.70
N GLY A 581 2.75 4.21 7.81
CA GLY A 581 1.57 3.35 7.70
C GLY A 581 1.54 2.60 6.37
N ALA A 582 0.69 1.57 6.29
CA ALA A 582 0.52 0.74 5.09
C ALA A 582 -0.60 1.24 4.14
N GLY A 583 -1.42 2.21 4.57
CA GLY A 583 -2.59 2.71 3.82
C GLY A 583 -2.30 3.78 2.76
N GLY A 584 -3.37 4.29 2.13
CA GLY A 584 -3.33 5.42 1.21
C GLY A 584 -3.48 6.80 1.89
N SER A 585 -3.64 7.86 1.10
CA SER A 585 -3.68 9.26 1.54
C SER A 585 -5.08 9.80 1.96
N ALA A 586 -6.10 8.93 1.96
CA ALA A 586 -7.43 9.16 2.53
C ALA A 586 -8.20 10.41 2.00
N PRO A 587 -8.63 10.43 0.72
CA PRO A 587 -9.33 11.57 0.09
C PRO A 587 -10.61 11.99 0.83
N LYS A 588 -11.35 11.04 1.42
CA LYS A 588 -12.59 11.31 2.19
C LYS A 588 -12.34 12.10 3.48
N HIS A 589 -11.10 12.19 3.96
CA HIS A 589 -10.76 13.00 5.14
C HIS A 589 -10.59 14.47 4.72
N VAL A 590 -10.06 14.71 3.52
CA VAL A 590 -9.95 16.05 2.92
C VAL A 590 -11.34 16.65 2.70
N GLN A 591 -12.29 15.87 2.19
CA GLN A 591 -13.68 16.30 2.02
C GLN A 591 -14.30 16.78 3.35
N GLN A 592 -14.17 16.00 4.43
CA GLN A 592 -14.67 16.41 5.74
C GLN A 592 -13.97 17.66 6.27
N LEU A 593 -12.66 17.81 6.05
CA LEU A 593 -11.96 19.04 6.42
C LEU A 593 -12.54 20.23 5.64
N ILE A 594 -12.67 20.14 4.31
CA ILE A 594 -13.17 21.27 3.50
C ILE A 594 -14.61 21.64 3.86
N GLU A 595 -15.48 20.65 4.10
CA GLU A 595 -16.90 20.86 4.36
C GLU A 595 -17.19 21.32 5.81
N GLU A 596 -16.46 20.76 6.77
CA GLU A 596 -16.81 20.87 8.19
C GLU A 596 -15.62 21.21 9.10
N ASN A 597 -14.45 21.49 8.52
CA ASN A 597 -13.20 21.79 9.22
C ASN A 597 -12.86 20.79 10.33
N HIS A 598 -13.06 19.50 10.06
CA HIS A 598 -12.68 18.40 10.96
C HIS A 598 -11.81 17.39 10.23
N LEU A 599 -10.58 17.19 10.68
CA LEU A 599 -9.66 16.21 10.09
C LEU A 599 -9.57 14.95 10.97
N ARG A 600 -10.22 13.87 10.56
CA ARG A 600 -10.20 12.58 11.27
C ARG A 600 -9.01 11.67 10.93
N TRP A 601 -7.92 12.22 10.39
CA TRP A 601 -6.69 11.46 10.11
C TRP A 601 -5.96 11.11 11.40
N ASP A 602 -5.66 9.83 11.62
CA ASP A 602 -4.93 9.35 12.80
C ASP A 602 -3.42 9.31 12.51
N SER A 603 -2.68 10.27 13.06
CA SER A 603 -1.22 10.40 12.88
C SER A 603 -0.40 9.46 13.76
N LEU A 604 -1.01 8.48 14.42
CA LEU A 604 -0.30 7.51 15.27
C LEU A 604 0.90 6.86 14.56
N GLY A 605 0.74 6.48 13.29
CA GLY A 605 1.84 5.89 12.53
C GLY A 605 3.00 6.86 12.24
N GLU A 606 2.75 8.17 12.19
CA GLU A 606 3.78 9.21 12.10
C GLU A 606 4.58 9.28 13.41
N PHE A 607 3.90 9.20 14.56
CA PHE A 607 4.54 9.23 15.87
C PHE A 607 5.46 8.01 16.07
N LEU A 608 4.97 6.84 15.67
CA LEU A 608 5.72 5.58 15.75
C LEU A 608 6.95 5.58 14.83
N ALA A 609 6.80 6.04 13.59
CA ALA A 609 7.92 6.16 12.66
C ALA A 609 8.97 7.16 13.14
N LEU A 610 8.53 8.29 13.72
CA LEU A 610 9.43 9.30 14.29
C LEU A 610 10.20 8.77 15.49
N ALA A 611 9.56 8.01 16.39
CA ALA A 611 10.24 7.42 17.54
C ALA A 611 11.39 6.50 17.11
N VAL A 612 11.16 5.63 16.13
CA VAL A 612 12.19 4.75 15.57
C VAL A 612 13.26 5.54 14.81
N SER A 613 12.88 6.57 14.05
CA SER A 613 13.83 7.45 13.34
C SER A 613 14.80 8.17 14.31
N LEU A 614 14.29 8.62 15.46
CA LEU A 614 15.07 9.26 16.51
C LEU A 614 15.96 8.25 17.25
N GLU A 615 15.44 7.07 17.57
CA GLU A 615 16.21 5.97 18.17
C GLU A 615 17.39 5.57 17.27
N GLU A 616 17.14 5.34 15.98
CA GLU A 616 18.17 4.96 15.03
C GLU A 616 19.22 6.06 14.87
N THR A 617 18.80 7.33 14.84
CA THR A 617 19.75 8.45 14.84
C THR A 617 20.64 8.38 16.07
N GLY A 618 20.05 8.17 17.25
CA GLY A 618 20.79 8.02 18.50
C GLY A 618 21.79 6.86 18.48
N ILE A 619 21.45 5.73 17.86
CA ILE A 619 22.33 4.57 17.71
C ILE A 619 23.45 4.86 16.71
N LYS A 620 23.12 5.36 15.52
CA LYS A 620 24.08 5.55 14.41
C LYS A 620 25.06 6.68 14.64
N THR A 621 24.65 7.74 15.32
CA THR A 621 25.47 8.94 15.53
C THR A 621 25.93 9.13 16.97
N ASP A 622 25.68 8.13 17.84
CA ASP A 622 25.94 8.18 19.28
C ASP A 622 25.31 9.42 19.95
N ASN A 623 24.14 9.84 19.45
CA ASN A 623 23.40 10.99 19.95
C ASN A 623 22.45 10.58 21.08
N ARG A 624 22.92 10.67 22.32
CA ARG A 624 22.12 10.34 23.51
C ARG A 624 20.81 11.13 23.60
N LYS A 625 20.78 12.39 23.19
CA LYS A 625 19.57 13.23 23.21
C LYS A 625 18.54 12.72 22.20
N ALA A 626 18.97 12.31 21.00
CA ALA A 626 18.10 11.71 20.00
C ALA A 626 17.43 10.43 20.51
N LYS A 627 18.23 9.55 21.14
CA LYS A 627 17.70 8.31 21.76
C LYS A 627 16.67 8.61 22.86
N LEU A 628 16.93 9.62 23.69
CA LEU A 628 16.01 10.04 24.75
C LEU A 628 14.73 10.65 24.18
N LEU A 629 14.81 11.44 23.10
CA LEU A 629 13.63 11.93 22.38
C LEU A 629 12.78 10.77 21.84
N GLY A 630 13.39 9.74 21.24
CA GLY A 630 12.68 8.55 20.79
C GLY A 630 11.97 7.80 21.93
N THR A 631 12.70 7.55 23.03
CA THR A 631 12.17 6.85 24.21
C THR A 631 11.00 7.61 24.86
N THR A 632 11.12 8.93 24.98
CA THR A 632 10.05 9.76 25.55
C THR A 632 8.87 9.93 24.60
N LEU A 633 9.09 9.89 23.28
CA LEU A 633 8.01 9.89 22.29
C LEU A 633 7.20 8.57 22.32
N ASP A 634 7.86 7.43 22.52
CA ASP A 634 7.17 6.15 22.73
C ASP A 634 6.29 6.19 23.99
N ALA A 635 6.81 6.74 25.08
CA ALA A 635 6.04 6.92 26.32
C ALA A 635 4.84 7.87 26.12
N ALA A 636 5.05 8.98 25.41
CA ALA A 636 3.98 9.93 25.08
C ALA A 636 2.89 9.29 24.21
N THR A 637 3.29 8.48 23.23
CA THR A 637 2.38 7.72 22.36
C THR A 637 1.57 6.70 23.17
N GLY A 638 2.21 6.00 24.12
CA GLY A 638 1.52 5.11 25.06
C GLY A 638 0.48 5.85 25.91
N LYS A 639 0.83 7.02 26.46
CA LYS A 639 -0.09 7.85 27.24
C LYS A 639 -1.24 8.43 26.40
N LEU A 640 -0.99 8.77 25.14
CA LEU A 640 -2.01 9.20 24.17
C LEU A 640 -3.06 8.10 23.95
N LEU A 641 -2.59 6.86 23.75
CA LEU A 641 -3.44 5.69 23.61
C LEU A 641 -4.23 5.40 24.89
N ASP A 642 -3.57 5.31 26.05
CA ASP A 642 -4.23 5.00 27.33
C ASP A 642 -5.31 6.04 27.71
N ASN A 643 -5.13 7.30 27.34
CA ASN A 643 -6.10 8.38 27.58
C ASN A 643 -7.10 8.60 26.42
N ASN A 644 -7.07 7.73 25.40
CA ASN A 644 -7.94 7.78 24.23
C ASN A 644 -7.95 9.16 23.53
N LYS A 645 -6.76 9.74 23.32
CA LYS A 645 -6.58 11.06 22.68
C LYS A 645 -6.30 10.98 21.18
N SER A 646 -6.71 9.89 20.53
CA SER A 646 -6.79 9.80 19.06
C SER A 646 -7.95 10.63 18.51
N PRO A 647 -7.91 11.02 17.23
CA PRO A 647 -9.00 11.76 16.59
C PRO A 647 -10.33 10.99 16.61
N SER A 648 -11.39 11.69 16.98
CA SER A 648 -12.76 11.23 16.71
C SER A 648 -13.06 11.32 15.20
N ARG A 649 -14.16 10.70 14.81
CA ARG A 649 -14.71 10.81 13.45
C ARG A 649 -15.80 11.89 13.35
N LYS A 650 -16.23 12.44 14.48
CA LYS A 650 -17.36 13.35 14.58
C LYS A 650 -16.88 14.79 14.73
N THR A 651 -17.40 15.65 13.86
CA THR A 651 -17.20 17.09 13.91
C THR A 651 -17.69 17.65 15.26
N GLY A 652 -16.90 18.53 15.86
CA GLY A 652 -17.10 19.09 17.21
C GLY A 652 -16.38 18.32 18.32
N GLU A 653 -15.90 17.10 18.05
CA GLU A 653 -15.02 16.35 18.94
C GLU A 653 -13.54 16.55 18.57
N LEU A 654 -12.62 16.01 19.38
CA LEU A 654 -11.18 16.11 19.14
C LEU A 654 -10.81 15.55 17.76
N ASP A 655 -10.05 16.30 16.96
CA ASP A 655 -9.61 15.88 15.63
C ASP A 655 -8.07 15.68 15.58
N ASN A 656 -7.51 15.53 14.38
CA ASN A 656 -6.06 15.37 14.14
C ASN A 656 -5.21 16.43 14.86
N ARG A 657 -5.59 17.72 14.76
CA ARG A 657 -4.84 18.83 15.38
C ARG A 657 -4.85 18.71 16.90
N GLY A 658 -5.99 18.31 17.46
CA GLY A 658 -6.13 18.02 18.88
C GLY A 658 -5.23 16.87 19.35
N SER A 659 -5.13 15.80 18.56
CA SER A 659 -4.23 14.68 18.88
C SER A 659 -2.75 15.09 18.88
N HIS A 660 -2.34 15.99 17.97
CA HIS A 660 -0.98 16.52 17.93
C HIS A 660 -0.65 17.37 19.17
N PHE A 661 -1.61 18.18 19.63
CA PHE A 661 -1.46 18.91 20.89
C PHE A 661 -1.23 17.95 22.07
N TYR A 662 -2.06 16.91 22.21
CA TYR A 662 -1.90 15.95 23.30
C TYR A 662 -0.59 15.17 23.22
N LEU A 663 -0.13 14.82 22.01
CA LEU A 663 1.20 14.24 21.84
C LEU A 663 2.29 15.19 22.34
N ALA A 664 2.25 16.46 21.92
CA ALA A 664 3.23 17.46 22.32
C ALA A 664 3.25 17.68 23.85
N LEU A 665 2.07 17.71 24.48
CA LEU A 665 1.94 17.79 25.93
C LEU A 665 2.59 16.59 26.61
N TYR A 666 2.20 15.37 26.24
CA TYR A 666 2.72 14.15 26.89
C TYR A 666 4.21 13.94 26.61
N TRP A 667 4.71 14.37 25.46
CA TRP A 667 6.12 14.30 25.12
C TRP A 667 6.94 15.31 25.93
N ALA A 668 6.46 16.55 26.07
CA ALA A 668 7.09 17.55 26.93
C ALA A 668 7.11 17.11 28.40
N GLU A 669 6.03 16.52 28.91
CA GLU A 669 5.97 15.94 30.27
C GLU A 669 6.97 14.80 30.47
N ALA A 670 7.08 13.88 29.50
CA ALA A 670 8.05 12.78 29.56
C ALA A 670 9.49 13.31 29.56
N LEU A 671 9.78 14.33 28.74
CA LEU A 671 11.11 15.00 28.71
C LEU A 671 11.40 15.82 29.97
N ALA A 672 10.38 16.39 30.61
CA ALA A 672 10.50 17.13 31.86
C ALA A 672 10.63 16.22 33.09
N SER A 673 10.24 14.94 32.99
CA SER A 673 10.28 13.99 34.11
C SER A 673 11.45 13.00 34.06
N GLN A 674 12.08 12.79 32.90
CA GLN A 674 13.27 11.95 32.79
C GLN A 674 14.45 12.46 33.63
N THR A 675 15.36 11.54 33.98
CA THR A 675 16.53 11.81 34.85
C THR A 675 17.87 11.62 34.15
N GLU A 676 17.88 11.41 32.83
CA GLU A 676 19.05 11.09 32.03
C GLU A 676 19.80 12.31 31.49
N ASP A 677 19.09 13.40 31.16
CA ASP A 677 19.66 14.64 30.63
C ASP A 677 19.01 15.85 31.32
N ALA A 678 19.79 16.54 32.17
CA ALA A 678 19.29 17.68 32.95
C ALA A 678 18.95 18.90 32.08
N ALA A 679 19.66 19.10 30.96
CA ALA A 679 19.45 20.25 30.09
C ALA A 679 18.15 20.11 29.28
N LEU A 680 17.88 18.90 28.74
CA LEU A 680 16.58 18.59 28.14
C LEU A 680 15.47 18.72 29.18
N ARG A 681 15.67 18.21 30.39
CA ARG A 681 14.68 18.32 31.47
C ARG A 681 14.30 19.77 31.75
N GLU A 682 15.29 20.64 31.94
CA GLU A 682 15.07 22.06 32.21
C GLU A 682 14.37 22.76 31.04
N ARG A 683 14.85 22.52 29.80
CA ARG A 683 14.27 23.10 28.58
C ARG A 683 12.80 22.73 28.41
N PHE A 684 12.44 21.46 28.61
CA PHE A 684 11.08 20.98 28.42
C PHE A 684 10.15 21.20 29.61
N SER A 685 10.68 21.46 30.82
CA SER A 685 9.86 21.76 32.01
C SER A 685 8.95 22.98 31.81
N LYS A 686 9.48 24.05 31.18
CA LYS A 686 8.70 25.26 30.89
C LYS A 686 7.58 24.99 29.87
N LEU A 687 7.89 24.25 28.81
CA LEU A 687 6.91 23.89 27.80
C LEU A 687 5.82 22.99 28.39
N ALA A 688 6.20 21.97 29.16
CA ALA A 688 5.26 21.06 29.82
C ALA A 688 4.28 21.81 30.73
N SER A 689 4.79 22.72 31.58
CA SER A 689 3.93 23.56 32.44
C SER A 689 2.98 24.42 31.62
N THR A 690 3.50 25.09 30.59
CA THR A 690 2.69 25.98 29.73
C THR A 690 1.58 25.23 29.02
N LEU A 691 1.88 24.07 28.42
CA LEU A 691 0.89 23.25 27.71
C LEU A 691 -0.14 22.66 28.67
N ALA A 692 0.26 22.24 29.88
CA ALA A 692 -0.66 21.70 30.89
C ALA A 692 -1.60 22.79 31.44
N GLU A 693 -1.07 23.97 31.76
CA GLU A 693 -1.86 25.11 32.25
C GLU A 693 -2.83 25.65 31.21
N GLN A 694 -2.46 25.61 29.93
CA GLN A 694 -3.27 26.11 28.80
C GLN A 694 -4.08 25.02 28.09
N GLU A 695 -4.15 23.78 28.61
CA GLU A 695 -4.82 22.65 27.95
C GLU A 695 -6.24 23.01 27.52
N ALA A 696 -7.06 23.52 28.45
CA ALA A 696 -8.46 23.85 28.18
C ALA A 696 -8.61 24.95 27.12
N THR A 697 -7.77 25.98 27.18
CA THR A 697 -7.75 27.09 26.19
C THR A 697 -7.40 26.58 24.81
N ILE A 698 -6.33 25.78 24.70
CA ILE A 698 -5.86 25.24 23.41
C ILE A 698 -6.92 24.34 22.79
N VAL A 699 -7.49 23.41 23.56
CA VAL A 699 -8.55 22.51 23.04
C VAL A 699 -9.78 23.31 22.62
N ALA A 700 -10.16 24.36 23.36
CA ALA A 700 -11.25 25.24 22.97
C ALA A 700 -10.97 25.98 21.65
N GLU A 701 -9.75 26.53 21.48
CA GLU A 701 -9.34 27.20 20.23
C GLU A 701 -9.35 26.24 19.03
N LEU A 702 -8.86 25.01 19.21
CA LEU A 702 -8.86 23.98 18.15
C LEU A 702 -10.27 23.52 17.77
N ASN A 703 -11.18 23.39 18.74
CA ASN A 703 -12.55 22.95 18.48
C ASN A 703 -13.45 24.08 17.95
N ALA A 704 -13.19 25.34 18.31
CA ALA A 704 -14.02 26.49 17.93
C ALA A 704 -14.09 26.74 16.42
N VAL A 705 -13.12 26.25 15.65
CA VAL A 705 -13.11 26.39 14.18
C VAL A 705 -13.87 25.28 13.45
N GLN A 706 -14.27 24.21 14.14
CA GLN A 706 -14.97 23.08 13.53
C GLN A 706 -16.45 23.39 13.22
N GLY A 707 -17.04 22.63 12.31
CA GLY A 707 -18.45 22.73 11.92
C GLY A 707 -18.74 23.79 10.85
N SER A 708 -17.70 24.43 10.29
CA SER A 708 -17.82 25.40 9.20
C SER A 708 -16.90 25.01 8.04
N PRO A 709 -17.29 25.28 6.79
CA PRO A 709 -16.42 25.04 5.64
C PRO A 709 -15.13 25.88 5.71
N VAL A 710 -14.05 25.35 5.12
CA VAL A 710 -12.77 26.06 4.97
C VAL A 710 -12.27 25.97 3.53
N ASP A 711 -11.55 27.00 3.12
CA ASP A 711 -10.84 27.04 1.84
C ASP A 711 -9.33 26.94 2.09
N ILE A 712 -8.70 25.98 1.42
CA ILE A 712 -7.26 25.75 1.45
C ILE A 712 -6.58 26.17 0.13
N GLY A 713 -7.34 26.68 -0.84
CA GLY A 713 -6.81 27.23 -2.10
C GLY A 713 -6.26 26.18 -3.08
N GLY A 714 -6.87 24.99 -3.15
CA GLY A 714 -6.47 23.89 -4.03
C GLY A 714 -6.75 22.51 -3.42
N TYR A 715 -6.47 21.44 -4.16
CA TYR A 715 -6.59 20.05 -3.67
C TYR A 715 -5.25 19.31 -3.80
N TYR A 716 -4.71 19.22 -5.02
CA TYR A 716 -3.43 18.55 -5.28
C TYR A 716 -2.23 19.46 -4.97
N ARG A 717 -2.40 20.78 -5.08
CA ARG A 717 -1.43 21.81 -4.70
C ARG A 717 -2.16 22.95 -4.00
N SER A 718 -2.51 22.73 -2.72
CA SER A 718 -3.17 23.75 -1.91
C SER A 718 -2.25 24.96 -1.66
N ASN A 719 -2.84 26.11 -1.36
CA ASN A 719 -2.08 27.29 -0.97
C ASN A 719 -1.43 27.07 0.41
N PRO A 720 -0.09 27.17 0.54
CA PRO A 720 0.59 26.86 1.79
C PRO A 720 0.18 27.75 2.96
N GLU A 721 -0.06 29.04 2.72
CA GLU A 721 -0.42 30.00 3.76
C GLU A 721 -1.82 29.72 4.31
N LEU A 722 -2.82 29.54 3.44
CA LEU A 722 -4.19 29.21 3.81
C LEU A 722 -4.24 27.85 4.53
N THR A 723 -3.56 26.84 3.99
CA THR A 723 -3.51 25.51 4.60
C THR A 723 -2.88 25.55 5.99
N SER A 724 -1.79 26.29 6.16
CA SER A 724 -1.12 26.48 7.46
C SER A 724 -2.05 27.14 8.48
N GLN A 725 -2.82 28.16 8.09
CA GLN A 725 -3.79 28.81 8.98
C GLN A 725 -4.90 27.86 9.43
N VAL A 726 -5.45 27.06 8.51
CA VAL A 726 -6.47 26.04 8.83
C VAL A 726 -5.92 24.96 9.77
N MET A 727 -4.67 24.52 9.54
CA MET A 727 -4.07 23.43 10.31
C MET A 727 -3.43 23.85 11.63
N ARG A 728 -3.21 25.16 11.83
CA ARG A 728 -2.63 25.73 13.07
C ARG A 728 -3.48 26.87 13.65
N PRO A 729 -4.77 26.66 13.97
CA PRO A 729 -5.66 27.75 14.35
C PRO A 729 -5.46 28.24 15.80
N SER A 730 -4.86 27.42 16.68
CA SER A 730 -4.61 27.80 18.07
C SER A 730 -3.39 28.71 18.20
N LYS A 731 -3.63 30.01 18.43
CA LYS A 731 -2.57 31.00 18.68
C LYS A 731 -1.80 30.68 19.95
N THR A 732 -2.50 30.22 20.99
CA THR A 732 -1.91 29.85 22.27
C THR A 732 -0.93 28.69 22.09
N PHE A 733 -1.32 27.65 21.34
CA PHE A 733 -0.45 26.51 21.08
C PHE A 733 0.75 26.88 20.19
N ASN A 734 0.52 27.65 19.12
CA ASN A 734 1.60 28.11 18.23
C ASN A 734 2.67 28.89 19.00
N ALA A 735 2.26 29.84 19.85
CA ALA A 735 3.19 30.62 20.66
C ALA A 735 4.02 29.76 21.62
N ALA A 736 3.42 28.72 22.21
CA ALA A 736 4.12 27.79 23.10
C ALA A 736 5.20 26.98 22.36
N ILE A 737 4.90 26.48 21.15
CA ILE A 737 5.85 25.73 20.32
C ILE A 737 6.97 26.65 19.78
N ASP A 738 6.63 27.85 19.30
CA ASP A 738 7.60 28.79 18.76
C ASP A 738 8.60 29.26 19.85
N ALA A 739 8.15 29.39 21.10
CA ALA A 739 9.01 29.73 22.24
C ALA A 739 10.06 28.65 22.56
N LEU A 740 9.83 27.38 22.19
CA LEU A 740 10.83 26.30 22.33
C LEU A 740 12.00 26.47 21.36
N ILE A 741 11.77 27.09 20.20
CA ILE A 741 12.80 27.28 19.16
C ILE A 741 13.74 28.45 19.52
N GLN A 742 13.21 29.48 20.20
CA GLN A 742 13.93 30.71 20.53
C GLN A 742 14.82 30.59 21.78
N GLY A 743 14.57 29.61 22.65
CA GLY A 743 15.39 29.30 23.84
C GLY A 743 16.10 27.96 23.70
#